data_AF-A0A1I7SWP6-F1
#
_entry.id   AF-A0A1I7SWP6-F1
#
_cell.length_a   1.000
_cell.length_b   1.000
_cell.length_c   1.000
_cell.angle_alpha   90.00
_cell.angle_beta   90.00
_cell.angle_gamma   90.00
#
_symmetry.space_group_name_H-M   'P 1'
#
loop_
_entity.id
_entity.type
_entity.pdbx_description
1 polymer ?
#
loop_
_entity_poly.entity_id
_entity_poly.type
_entity_poly.pdbx_seq_one_letter_code
_entity_poly.pdbx_strand_id
1 'polypeptide(L)'
;MPLYKGVEPFKRAPSIRHRKSSKVYFCEETGEAFESYEKLFDRMLTLNTSLWTCAVTLKSGLTFEEAMKSEKSAHQGFPIYGQKPLYFFVKKYFREDSIENVVSELTDWMRNRFFKGEWVRTYNGDKFTMAKVVDVEYCRNSKDLKSIENYTYSVETFDEVDGENVIYECGHENLERLESYSTEEFLLTEFNSNLIKEGNHYIVSESKDMELSLAGYSFADFFVGPEPNSKEEESSKAGHSSDTKPSLSAYAIKERNAKIMRRKMLMERANKGTDAVEDTSLDLSEKLPDFTSLSLPNFVPTSDFGHMLSIYAFLRAFGKELDINGAFSFRTLIKSIYSDDSYEFERFVFIFLQARNACVATEDFDEADVDDPSDIPDEYRNELAGKNGAEIKKRCKLLESIRLRYGSSLQSIPLNQQSLSEVLNLTLRTAGYCPRSVAMGVRKEKRGVISCASDELFLYSLENPQVLEKLSESHIAALSATERIYLLRAFVQTLLSYGKFRTVHENSYAQLENILEQMRKLSIIELQYKGEYEDTEKLLSMFEGFKFKRNGHSKKIEGYLQEFREKPSVYKCLKIAQMKFRFDYFVQEDRELLYDIHKKAIVIKTKELIQNAQRLFKEMGGVLLGNDRHQRNYFYVFDLSVVFIETSEDWKILSSQNDIYKLMTTLQPYGRREGRLLSALKLCIERVGRTTEAFGFTESSLFQFPTPGIKEYKMDLFASDNAIRTSLLQLGEKLYEKAFINQPLLSKFPEWKGCLSSTQDTTNVFGESDVVIEYNDEVVLPIDQMSGLTRIQKLAIGLFQLVNNIQLECLKVPFIDNSDGEVKPTITLVEFMRSLLTITSDSQFFVHLSVFESMIRWAHRSPHQAKCTVCNVRGPLFIMVKCVYCNDKAHKDCLDETEREEWTCYSCVKRAASLSNRVRKTQEKIPKTDESINDKENGFLDSPQSTSSRPASTRKRVAPRSDDYVYNQVNGSIKKEDSESQESGRSKRSRRNITTTPKLEDSGLTFRNTKNVREMFEKMVKVISTARNQEFGFAFADPVGKQLPGYSDVISHPMDMHTMLNKINWHEYDHPSEIWQDFHVMFSNCEQYHEDGSYSEEAKELEAFVRPQFEQILDEKLEPYPFRS
;
A
#
# COMPACT_ATOMS: atom_id res chain seq x y z
N MET A 1 24.90 28.29 17.50
CA MET A 1 24.03 27.12 17.80
C MET A 1 24.65 25.94 17.08
N PRO A 2 24.87 24.80 17.76
CA PRO A 2 25.72 23.73 17.25
C PRO A 2 25.32 23.20 15.87
N LEU A 3 26.33 22.83 15.09
CA LEU A 3 26.18 22.22 13.77
C LEU A 3 26.13 20.70 13.90
N TYR A 4 25.02 20.08 13.50
CA TYR A 4 24.91 18.64 13.36
C TYR A 4 25.72 18.16 12.15
N LYS A 5 26.51 17.11 12.35
CA LYS A 5 27.51 16.57 11.40
C LYS A 5 28.49 17.63 10.87
N GLY A 6 28.67 18.75 11.59
CA GLY A 6 29.51 19.87 11.17
C GLY A 6 28.96 20.74 10.02
N VAL A 7 27.73 20.53 9.56
CA VAL A 7 27.17 21.26 8.40
C VAL A 7 25.77 21.84 8.66
N GLU A 8 24.88 21.10 9.34
CA GLU A 8 23.49 21.54 9.52
C GLU A 8 23.30 22.27 10.85
N PRO A 9 22.90 23.55 10.90
CA PRO A 9 22.63 24.23 12.17
C PRO A 9 21.44 23.60 12.89
N PHE A 10 21.49 23.52 14.22
CA PHE A 10 20.41 23.00 15.06
C PHE A 10 19.06 23.66 14.74
N LYS A 11 18.14 22.89 14.15
CA LYS A 11 16.75 23.28 13.91
C LYS A 11 15.87 22.74 15.05
N ARG A 12 15.06 23.61 15.66
CA ARG A 12 14.05 23.20 16.64
C ARG A 12 12.87 22.50 15.97
N ALA A 13 12.24 21.58 16.70
CA ALA A 13 10.96 20.99 16.32
C ALA A 13 9.84 22.07 16.26
N PRO A 14 8.80 21.90 15.43
CA PRO A 14 7.68 22.84 15.37
C PRO A 14 6.97 23.00 16.71
N SER A 15 6.70 24.24 17.13
CA SER A 15 6.06 24.54 18.42
C SER A 15 4.62 24.02 18.48
N ILE A 16 4.39 23.00 19.31
CA ILE A 16 3.08 22.34 19.44
C ILE A 16 2.12 23.23 20.25
N ARG A 17 0.94 23.56 19.67
CA ARG A 17 -0.07 24.43 20.29
C ARG A 17 -0.99 23.66 21.25
N HIS A 18 -0.52 23.42 22.47
CA HIS A 18 -1.30 22.71 23.49
C HIS A 18 -2.37 23.57 24.19
N ARG A 19 -3.48 22.93 24.61
CA ARG A 19 -4.39 23.46 25.65
C ARG A 19 -3.74 23.28 27.03
N LYS A 20 -4.09 24.10 28.01
CA LYS A 20 -3.38 24.28 29.32
C LYS A 20 -3.30 23.05 30.27
N SER A 21 -3.78 21.87 29.88
CA SER A 21 -3.91 20.69 30.74
C SER A 21 -3.20 19.42 30.25
N SER A 22 -2.61 19.42 29.05
CA SER A 22 -1.90 18.25 28.51
C SER A 22 -0.57 18.00 29.23
N LYS A 23 -0.33 16.76 29.70
CA LYS A 23 1.02 16.32 30.07
C LYS A 23 1.88 16.23 28.81
N VAL A 24 3.08 16.80 28.84
CA VAL A 24 4.04 16.80 27.73
C VAL A 24 5.41 16.32 28.19
N TYR A 25 6.15 15.69 27.29
CA TYR A 25 7.51 15.21 27.53
C TYR A 25 8.50 16.33 27.16
N PHE A 26 9.14 16.95 28.15
CA PHE A 26 9.99 18.12 27.96
C PHE A 26 11.48 17.73 27.86
N CYS A 27 12.19 18.30 26.88
CA CYS A 27 13.63 18.21 26.75
C CYS A 27 14.27 19.45 27.36
N GLU A 28 14.82 19.32 28.56
CA GLU A 28 15.49 20.42 29.28
C GLU A 28 16.69 20.98 28.50
N GLU A 29 17.38 20.14 27.73
CA GLU A 29 18.58 20.46 26.95
C GLU A 29 18.30 21.45 25.80
N THR A 30 17.12 21.38 25.18
CA THR A 30 16.75 22.20 24.00
C THR A 30 15.60 23.16 24.25
N GLY A 31 14.81 22.96 25.32
CA GLY A 31 13.58 23.70 25.60
C GLY A 31 12.37 23.24 24.75
N GLU A 32 12.40 22.01 24.25
CA GLU A 32 11.36 21.46 23.36
C GLU A 32 10.36 20.57 24.10
N ALA A 33 9.10 20.58 23.69
CA ALA A 33 8.03 19.74 24.25
C ALA A 33 7.53 18.74 23.21
N PHE A 34 7.32 17.49 23.63
CA PHE A 34 6.94 16.37 22.78
C PHE A 34 5.66 15.68 23.31
N GLU A 35 4.82 15.22 22.38
CA GLU A 35 3.56 14.53 22.69
C GLU A 35 3.76 13.10 23.20
N SER A 36 4.85 12.44 22.82
CA SER A 36 5.19 11.08 23.25
C SER A 36 6.62 10.98 23.74
N TYR A 37 6.85 10.02 24.64
CA TYR A 37 8.18 9.71 25.15
C TYR A 37 9.12 9.22 24.03
N GLU A 38 8.60 8.55 23.00
CA GLU A 38 9.39 8.09 21.84
C GLU A 38 9.95 9.27 21.04
N LYS A 39 9.14 10.31 20.77
CA LYS A 39 9.59 11.53 20.08
C LYS A 39 10.66 12.28 20.92
N LEU A 40 10.51 12.31 22.24
CA LEU A 40 11.55 12.83 23.15
C LEU A 40 12.82 11.96 23.09
N PHE A 41 12.67 10.63 23.10
CA PHE A 41 13.77 9.67 23.11
C PHE A 41 14.61 9.76 21.84
N ASP A 42 14.01 9.80 20.65
CA ASP A 42 14.73 10.01 19.38
C ASP A 42 15.45 11.37 19.35
N ARG A 43 14.85 12.40 19.95
CA ARG A 43 15.49 13.72 20.09
C ARG A 43 16.71 13.65 21.00
N MET A 44 16.57 13.11 22.22
CA MET A 44 17.67 12.95 23.18
C MET A 44 18.78 12.04 22.62
N LEU A 45 18.41 10.99 21.89
CA LEU A 45 19.35 10.11 21.18
C LEU A 45 20.20 10.89 20.18
N THR A 46 19.59 11.84 19.44
CA THR A 46 20.28 12.71 18.47
C THR A 46 21.20 13.72 19.17
N LEU A 47 20.72 14.38 20.23
CA LEU A 47 21.47 15.37 21.02
C LEU A 47 22.71 14.76 21.70
N ASN A 48 22.58 13.53 22.19
CA ASN A 48 23.65 12.78 22.85
C ASN A 48 24.57 12.01 21.89
N THR A 49 24.42 12.15 20.56
CA THR A 49 25.46 11.68 19.63
C THR A 49 26.68 12.59 19.67
N SER A 50 27.89 12.04 19.53
CA SER A 50 29.13 12.83 19.35
C SER A 50 29.29 13.35 17.91
N LEU A 51 28.19 13.80 17.28
CA LEU A 51 28.14 14.28 15.89
C LEU A 51 27.99 15.80 15.80
N TRP A 52 28.06 16.53 16.91
CA TRP A 52 27.94 17.98 16.92
C TRP A 52 29.31 18.66 16.79
N THR A 53 29.28 19.83 16.17
CA THR A 53 30.39 20.76 16.06
C THR A 53 29.97 22.10 16.66
N CYS A 54 30.81 22.71 17.48
CA CYS A 54 30.60 24.07 17.97
C CYS A 54 30.61 25.05 16.79
N ALA A 55 29.57 25.85 16.59
CA ALA A 55 29.49 26.76 15.43
C ALA A 55 30.42 27.98 15.56
N VAL A 56 31.03 28.20 16.73
CA VAL A 56 31.95 29.32 17.00
C VAL A 56 33.41 28.85 16.97
N THR A 57 33.75 27.81 17.73
CA THR A 57 35.14 27.31 17.87
C THR A 57 35.50 26.21 16.86
N LEU A 58 34.55 25.80 16.00
CA LEU A 58 34.66 24.72 15.01
C LEU A 58 35.10 23.34 15.56
N LYS A 59 35.18 23.17 16.89
CA LYS A 59 35.48 21.90 17.55
C LYS A 59 34.39 20.87 17.27
N SER A 60 34.77 19.77 16.60
CA SER A 60 33.89 18.69 16.17
C SER A 60 34.03 17.43 17.03
N GLY A 61 33.07 16.52 16.93
CA GLY A 61 33.05 15.27 17.70
C GLY A 61 32.47 15.44 19.11
N LEU A 62 31.65 16.47 19.33
CA LEU A 62 31.03 16.83 20.61
C LEU A 62 29.58 16.32 20.69
N THR A 63 29.04 16.19 21.89
CA THR A 63 27.59 16.17 22.12
C THR A 63 27.00 17.58 21.99
N PHE A 64 25.66 17.68 21.89
CA PHE A 64 24.99 18.98 21.83
C PHE A 64 25.28 19.86 23.04
N GLU A 65 25.32 19.27 24.25
CA GLU A 65 25.58 20.02 25.48
C GLU A 65 27.04 20.51 25.57
N GLU A 66 28.02 19.70 25.16
CA GLU A 66 29.43 20.07 25.08
C GLU A 66 29.66 21.17 24.02
N ALA A 67 29.00 21.07 22.87
CA ALA A 67 29.05 22.10 21.84
C ALA A 67 28.40 23.42 22.33
N MET A 68 27.25 23.37 23.00
CA MET A 68 26.61 24.53 23.64
C MET A 68 27.48 25.17 24.73
N LYS A 69 28.25 24.38 25.49
CA LYS A 69 29.23 24.88 26.47
C LYS A 69 30.38 25.59 25.76
N SER A 70 30.96 25.01 24.71
CA SER A 70 32.02 25.64 23.92
C SER A 70 31.55 26.93 23.24
N GLU A 71 30.31 26.99 22.74
CA GLU A 71 29.74 28.23 22.21
C GLU A 71 29.60 29.31 23.28
N LYS A 72 29.11 28.97 24.49
CA LYS A 72 28.95 29.95 25.58
C LYS A 72 30.28 30.54 26.05
N SER A 73 31.31 29.72 26.25
CA SER A 73 32.64 30.20 26.65
C SER A 73 33.26 31.14 25.61
N ALA A 74 32.98 30.91 24.33
CA ALA A 74 33.46 31.74 23.22
C ALA A 74 32.67 33.05 23.02
N HIS A 75 31.57 33.28 23.76
CA HIS A 75 30.79 34.53 23.72
C HIS A 75 31.12 35.49 24.88
N GLN A 76 32.00 35.13 25.82
CA GLN A 76 32.53 36.07 26.81
C GLN A 76 33.58 36.96 26.13
N GLY A 77 33.37 38.28 26.10
CA GLY A 77 34.29 39.21 25.41
C GLY A 77 35.63 39.39 26.13
N PHE A 78 36.71 39.60 25.37
CA PHE A 78 38.06 39.69 25.92
C PHE A 78 38.23 40.88 26.89
N PRO A 79 38.71 40.68 28.14
CA PRO A 79 38.76 41.74 29.14
C PRO A 79 39.63 42.93 28.71
N ILE A 80 39.07 44.14 28.78
CA ILE A 80 39.68 45.38 28.27
C ILE A 80 41.08 45.63 28.83
N TYR A 81 41.30 45.31 30.12
CA TYR A 81 42.61 45.45 30.78
C TYR A 81 43.69 44.51 30.22
N GLY A 82 43.32 43.33 29.69
CA GLY A 82 44.25 42.38 29.10
C GLY A 82 44.59 42.65 27.63
N GLN A 83 43.77 43.41 26.91
CA GLN A 83 43.93 43.58 25.45
C GLN A 83 45.27 44.23 25.09
N LYS A 84 45.57 45.44 25.60
CA LYS A 84 46.81 46.15 25.24
C LYS A 84 48.09 45.38 25.65
N PRO A 85 48.25 44.88 26.88
CA PRO A 85 49.45 44.14 27.27
C PRO A 85 49.69 42.90 26.41
N LEU A 86 48.66 42.09 26.18
CA LEU A 86 48.81 40.78 25.54
C LEU A 86 48.98 40.91 24.02
N TYR A 87 48.27 41.80 23.34
CA TYR A 87 48.52 42.08 21.92
C TYR A 87 49.90 42.72 21.69
N PHE A 88 50.36 43.61 22.58
CA PHE A 88 51.72 44.14 22.52
C PHE A 88 52.78 43.03 22.69
N PHE A 89 52.57 42.13 23.65
CA PHE A 89 53.47 41.01 23.93
C PHE A 89 53.54 40.03 22.74
N VAL A 90 52.39 39.66 22.15
CA VAL A 90 52.31 38.86 20.91
C VAL A 90 53.08 39.56 19.78
N LYS A 91 52.80 40.85 19.52
CA LYS A 91 53.42 41.62 18.43
C LYS A 91 54.95 41.72 18.54
N LYS A 92 55.50 41.82 19.75
CA LYS A 92 56.94 42.07 19.97
C LYS A 92 57.79 40.80 20.10
N TYR A 93 57.25 39.68 20.62
CA TYR A 93 58.08 38.53 21.02
C TYR A 93 57.84 37.22 20.26
N PHE A 94 56.69 37.03 19.61
CA PHE A 94 56.32 35.77 18.98
C PHE A 94 56.55 35.81 17.47
N ARG A 95 57.03 34.72 16.88
CA ARG A 95 57.26 34.55 15.43
C ARG A 95 56.98 33.12 14.95
N GLU A 96 55.99 32.48 15.56
CA GLU A 96 55.67 31.06 15.40
C GLU A 96 54.86 30.75 14.14
N ASP A 97 55.08 29.54 13.60
CA ASP A 97 54.41 29.03 12.39
C ASP A 97 52.92 28.67 12.60
N SER A 98 52.51 28.47 13.86
CA SER A 98 51.19 27.99 14.29
C SER A 98 50.60 28.92 15.35
N ILE A 99 49.29 29.17 15.29
CA ILE A 99 48.59 30.00 16.28
C ILE A 99 48.38 29.24 17.60
N GLU A 100 48.31 27.91 17.54
CA GLU A 100 48.32 27.01 18.69
C GLU A 100 49.64 27.10 19.47
N ASN A 101 50.79 27.21 18.79
CA ASN A 101 52.09 27.46 19.45
C ASN A 101 52.08 28.81 20.18
N VAL A 102 51.69 29.90 19.50
CA VAL A 102 51.61 31.25 20.10
C VAL A 102 50.76 31.22 21.36
N VAL A 103 49.59 30.57 21.32
CA VAL A 103 48.68 30.49 22.47
C VAL A 103 49.24 29.59 23.58
N SER A 104 49.87 28.46 23.26
CA SER A 104 50.49 27.57 24.25
C SER A 104 51.59 28.30 25.04
N GLU A 105 52.54 28.93 24.33
CA GLU A 105 53.64 29.65 24.95
C GLU A 105 53.17 30.90 25.72
N LEU A 106 52.19 31.64 25.19
CA LEU A 106 51.57 32.75 25.91
C LEU A 106 50.88 32.28 27.19
N THR A 107 50.18 31.15 27.15
CA THR A 107 49.50 30.55 28.32
C THR A 107 50.52 30.07 29.36
N ASP A 108 51.61 29.43 28.92
CA ASP A 108 52.72 29.04 29.80
C ASP A 108 53.37 30.26 30.47
N TRP A 109 53.61 31.35 29.73
CA TRP A 109 54.16 32.60 30.28
C TRP A 109 53.20 33.27 31.26
N MET A 110 51.92 33.39 30.90
CA MET A 110 50.88 34.01 31.73
C MET A 110 50.56 33.21 33.01
N ARG A 111 50.87 31.90 33.07
CA ARG A 111 50.36 30.98 34.11
C ARG A 111 50.54 31.50 35.55
N ASN A 112 51.72 32.01 35.87
CA ASN A 112 52.09 32.53 37.19
C ASN A 112 52.65 33.97 37.13
N ARG A 113 52.37 34.71 36.04
CA ARG A 113 52.84 36.09 35.84
C ARG A 113 51.63 37.00 35.71
N PHE A 114 51.66 38.10 36.45
CA PHE A 114 50.62 39.12 36.46
C PHE A 114 51.20 40.48 36.05
N PHE A 115 50.38 41.36 35.49
CA PHE A 115 50.80 42.67 34.99
C PHE A 115 50.16 43.85 35.73
N LYS A 116 50.77 45.04 35.61
CA LYS A 116 50.33 46.22 36.34
C LYS A 116 48.93 46.66 35.86
N GLY A 117 47.99 46.79 36.79
CA GLY A 117 46.58 47.08 36.53
C GLY A 117 45.68 45.87 36.26
N GLU A 118 46.21 44.64 36.33
CA GLU A 118 45.43 43.40 36.19
C GLU A 118 44.50 43.17 37.40
N TRP A 119 43.31 42.60 37.16
CA TRP A 119 42.39 42.20 38.22
C TRP A 119 42.54 40.71 38.56
N VAL A 120 42.58 40.40 39.84
CA VAL A 120 42.90 39.07 40.40
C VAL A 120 42.03 38.78 41.64
N ARG A 121 41.95 37.51 42.05
CA ARG A 121 41.55 37.13 43.41
C ARG A 121 42.80 36.96 44.26
N THR A 122 42.75 37.40 45.51
CA THR A 122 43.83 37.24 46.49
C THR A 122 43.39 36.35 47.64
N TYR A 123 44.28 35.52 48.20
CA TYR A 123 43.97 34.68 49.36
C TYR A 123 44.47 35.30 50.67
N ASN A 124 43.56 35.75 51.53
CA ASN A 124 43.87 36.38 52.82
C ASN A 124 43.69 35.43 54.02
N GLY A 125 44.15 34.19 53.89
CA GLY A 125 44.19 33.19 54.97
C GLY A 125 42.88 32.42 55.18
N ASP A 126 41.73 33.10 55.16
CA ASP A 126 40.39 32.49 55.36
C ASP A 126 39.49 32.49 54.10
N LYS A 127 39.67 33.45 53.18
CA LYS A 127 38.82 33.65 51.99
C LYS A 127 39.61 34.21 50.80
N PHE A 128 39.03 34.06 49.60
CA PHE A 128 39.45 34.78 48.40
C PHE A 128 38.72 36.13 48.30
N THR A 129 39.47 37.23 48.18
CA THR A 129 38.97 38.61 48.01
C THR A 129 39.23 39.13 46.60
N MET A 130 38.45 40.12 46.16
CA MET A 130 38.66 40.81 44.88
C MET A 130 39.78 41.84 45.02
N ALA A 131 40.76 41.81 44.11
CA ALA A 131 41.88 42.75 44.15
C ALA A 131 42.36 43.16 42.76
N LYS A 132 43.18 44.21 42.75
CA LYS A 132 43.86 44.74 41.56
C LYS A 132 45.35 44.87 41.82
N VAL A 133 46.17 44.42 40.87
CA VAL A 133 47.64 44.59 40.91
C VAL A 133 47.96 46.08 40.70
N VAL A 134 48.36 46.76 41.76
CA VAL A 134 48.78 48.18 41.74
C VAL A 134 50.21 48.30 41.27
N ASP A 135 51.10 47.42 41.72
CA ASP A 135 52.49 47.39 41.27
C ASP A 135 53.11 45.99 41.27
N VAL A 136 54.24 45.86 40.59
CA VAL A 136 55.02 44.61 40.50
C VAL A 136 56.50 44.94 40.68
N GLU A 137 57.13 44.41 41.73
CA GLU A 137 58.57 44.53 41.95
C GLU A 137 59.31 43.26 41.51
N TYR A 138 60.55 43.43 41.02
CA TYR A 138 61.40 42.33 40.59
C TYR A 138 62.79 42.40 41.24
N CYS A 139 63.10 41.42 42.09
CA CYS A 139 64.34 41.34 42.83
C CYS A 139 65.48 40.76 41.97
N ARG A 140 66.49 41.59 41.66
CA ARG A 140 67.65 41.23 40.82
C ARG A 140 68.73 40.37 41.51
N ASN A 141 68.54 40.00 42.78
CA ASN A 141 69.59 39.36 43.59
C ASN A 141 69.64 37.82 43.45
N SER A 142 68.75 37.22 42.64
CA SER A 142 68.69 35.77 42.40
C SER A 142 69.66 35.32 41.31
N LYS A 143 70.19 34.10 41.43
CA LYS A 143 71.01 33.46 40.39
C LYS A 143 70.19 32.92 39.21
N ASP A 144 68.89 32.72 39.38
CA ASP A 144 67.97 32.42 38.28
C ASP A 144 67.14 33.67 37.98
N LEU A 145 67.54 34.40 36.95
CA LEU A 145 66.88 35.61 36.49
C LEU A 145 65.47 35.36 35.90
N LYS A 146 65.11 34.10 35.60
CA LYS A 146 63.80 33.73 35.07
C LYS A 146 62.84 33.16 36.13
N SER A 147 63.29 32.89 37.36
CA SER A 147 62.45 32.42 38.47
C SER A 147 61.29 33.39 38.77
N ILE A 148 60.13 32.81 39.09
CA ILE A 148 58.90 33.53 39.43
C ILE A 148 58.93 34.00 40.90
N GLU A 149 59.73 33.34 41.75
CA GLU A 149 59.97 33.70 43.15
C GLU A 149 60.65 35.07 43.32
N ASN A 150 61.19 35.63 42.24
CA ASN A 150 61.81 36.96 42.22
C ASN A 150 60.78 38.11 42.12
N TYR A 151 59.48 37.82 41.99
CA TYR A 151 58.41 38.79 41.73
C TYR A 151 57.51 38.98 42.95
N THR A 152 57.43 40.22 43.46
CA THR A 152 56.51 40.62 44.52
C THR A 152 55.39 41.47 43.91
N TYR A 153 54.15 41.24 44.29
CA TYR A 153 52.98 41.93 43.74
C TYR A 153 52.31 42.76 44.83
N SER A 154 52.15 44.07 44.58
CA SER A 154 51.40 44.97 45.45
C SER A 154 49.95 45.02 44.97
N VAL A 155 49.03 44.52 45.80
CA VAL A 155 47.60 44.35 45.46
C VAL A 155 46.71 45.22 46.33
N GLU A 156 45.77 45.92 45.69
CA GLU A 156 44.69 46.70 46.32
C GLU A 156 43.43 45.85 46.38
N THR A 157 42.96 45.51 47.58
CA THR A 157 41.70 44.78 47.80
C THR A 157 40.51 45.72 47.95
N PHE A 158 39.36 45.29 47.43
CA PHE A 158 38.08 46.01 47.51
C PHE A 158 37.07 45.18 48.30
N ASP A 159 36.92 45.47 49.60
CA ASP A 159 35.90 44.84 50.46
C ASP A 159 34.62 45.70 50.49
N GLU A 160 33.48 45.09 50.14
CA GLU A 160 32.19 45.78 49.98
C GLU A 160 31.52 46.21 51.30
N VAL A 161 32.16 45.99 52.45
CA VAL A 161 31.51 46.08 53.78
C VAL A 161 32.01 47.26 54.63
N ASP A 162 33.33 47.48 54.72
CA ASP A 162 33.92 48.47 55.65
C ASP A 162 34.67 49.65 54.97
N GLY A 163 34.87 49.61 53.65
CA GLY A 163 35.14 50.81 52.84
C GLY A 163 36.54 51.42 52.85
N GLU A 164 37.54 50.79 53.49
CA GLU A 164 38.96 51.17 53.34
C GLU A 164 39.68 50.25 52.35
N ASN A 165 40.24 50.82 51.27
CA ASN A 165 41.07 50.09 50.31
C ASN A 165 42.42 49.75 50.97
N VAL A 166 42.66 48.46 51.25
CA VAL A 166 43.94 47.98 51.78
C VAL A 166 44.86 47.58 50.64
N ILE A 167 46.10 48.11 50.65
CA ILE A 167 47.18 47.67 49.76
C ILE A 167 48.18 46.84 50.56
N TYR A 168 48.56 45.67 50.06
CA TYR A 168 49.59 44.82 50.65
C TYR A 168 50.41 44.08 49.59
N GLU A 169 51.57 43.58 50.01
CA GLU A 169 52.49 42.81 49.17
C GLU A 169 52.26 41.30 49.34
N CYS A 170 52.28 40.55 48.23
CA CYS A 170 52.20 39.09 48.24
C CYS A 170 53.00 38.43 47.10
N GLY A 171 53.40 37.18 47.29
CA GLY A 171 53.95 36.33 46.24
C GLY A 171 52.86 35.79 45.29
N HIS A 172 53.30 35.27 44.13
CA HIS A 172 52.42 34.80 43.05
C HIS A 172 51.49 33.65 43.48
N GLU A 173 51.85 32.90 44.52
CA GLU A 173 51.13 31.75 45.04
C GLU A 173 49.82 32.10 45.76
N ASN A 174 49.63 33.38 46.13
CA ASN A 174 48.41 33.88 46.75
C ASN A 174 47.46 34.57 45.74
N LEU A 175 47.77 34.51 44.44
CA LEU A 175 47.03 35.18 43.36
C LEU A 175 46.36 34.17 42.40
N GLU A 176 45.07 34.37 42.13
CA GLU A 176 44.32 33.65 41.09
C GLU A 176 43.78 34.64 40.04
N ARG A 177 43.92 34.34 38.74
CA ARG A 177 43.38 35.16 37.66
C ARG A 177 41.85 35.00 37.56
N LEU A 178 41.14 36.12 37.46
CA LEU A 178 39.67 36.13 37.32
C LEU A 178 39.24 35.57 35.95
N GLU A 179 38.50 34.46 36.01
CA GLU A 179 37.65 33.85 34.99
C GLU A 179 38.14 33.82 33.52
N SER A 180 38.49 32.60 33.09
CA SER A 180 38.50 32.10 31.69
C SER A 180 39.53 32.68 30.71
N TYR A 181 39.92 33.96 30.82
CA TYR A 181 40.58 34.63 29.68
C TYR A 181 42.02 34.19 29.40
N SER A 182 42.70 33.55 30.36
CA SER A 182 44.02 32.91 30.16
C SER A 182 43.93 31.40 29.90
N THR A 183 42.81 30.91 29.35
CA THR A 183 42.71 29.52 28.87
C THR A 183 43.09 29.46 27.39
N GLU A 184 43.77 28.39 26.99
CA GLU A 184 44.14 28.15 25.58
C GLU A 184 42.92 28.27 24.65
N GLU A 185 41.76 27.78 25.09
CA GLU A 185 40.52 27.81 24.29
C GLU A 185 39.98 29.23 24.05
N PHE A 186 40.15 30.12 25.03
CA PHE A 186 39.72 31.52 24.93
C PHE A 186 40.70 32.35 24.10
N LEU A 187 42.00 32.22 24.40
CA LEU A 187 43.07 32.88 23.67
C LEU A 187 43.08 32.45 22.19
N LEU A 188 42.86 31.17 21.87
CA LEU A 188 42.68 30.72 20.49
C LEU A 188 41.50 31.40 19.79
N THR A 189 40.38 31.62 20.48
CA THR A 189 39.18 32.23 19.88
C THR A 189 39.40 33.70 19.55
N GLU A 190 40.00 34.45 20.48
CA GLU A 190 40.34 35.86 20.30
C GLU A 190 41.42 36.06 19.22
N PHE A 191 42.51 35.28 19.27
CA PHE A 191 43.62 35.46 18.34
C PHE A 191 43.33 34.94 16.92
N ASN A 192 42.54 33.88 16.73
CA ASN A 192 42.10 33.48 15.38
C ASN A 192 41.24 34.57 14.70
N SER A 193 40.63 35.47 15.48
CA SER A 193 39.78 36.55 14.97
C SER A 193 40.57 37.82 14.63
N ASN A 194 41.77 37.99 15.20
CA ASN A 194 42.49 39.28 15.25
C ASN A 194 43.98 39.21 14.86
N LEU A 195 44.57 38.01 14.72
CA LEU A 195 45.90 37.80 14.13
C LEU A 195 45.77 37.39 12.65
N ILE A 196 46.71 37.81 11.83
CA ILE A 196 46.80 37.46 10.40
C ILE A 196 48.11 36.70 10.17
N LYS A 197 48.08 35.64 9.36
CA LYS A 197 49.29 34.93 8.95
C LYS A 197 49.96 35.66 7.79
N GLU A 198 51.18 36.13 8.01
CA GLU A 198 52.01 36.80 7.00
C GLU A 198 53.26 35.94 6.74
N GLY A 199 53.31 35.31 5.57
CA GLY A 199 54.33 34.30 5.26
C GLY A 199 54.24 33.11 6.21
N ASN A 200 55.31 32.85 6.95
CA ASN A 200 55.37 31.75 7.92
C ASN A 200 54.70 32.08 9.26
N HIS A 201 54.85 33.32 9.76
CA HIS A 201 54.44 33.72 11.12
C HIS A 201 53.09 34.44 11.21
N TYR A 202 52.51 34.46 12.41
CA TYR A 202 51.32 35.27 12.74
C TYR A 202 51.70 36.65 13.27
N ILE A 203 51.02 37.69 12.78
CA ILE A 203 51.14 39.09 13.21
C ILE A 203 49.80 39.63 13.71
N VAL A 204 49.80 40.71 14.49
CA VAL A 204 48.57 41.43 14.86
C VAL A 204 48.02 42.18 13.64
N SER A 205 46.73 42.05 13.37
CA SER A 205 46.07 42.75 12.26
C SER A 205 46.21 44.28 12.37
N GLU A 206 46.40 44.97 11.23
CA GLU A 206 46.53 46.44 11.20
C GLU A 206 45.34 47.16 11.84
N SER A 207 44.13 46.61 11.67
CA SER A 207 42.91 47.10 12.30
C SER A 207 43.00 47.04 13.83
N LYS A 208 43.45 45.92 14.41
CA LYS A 208 43.57 45.76 15.87
C LYS A 208 44.77 46.52 16.44
N ASP A 209 45.84 46.64 15.67
CA ASP A 209 47.02 47.44 16.01
C ASP A 209 46.71 48.94 16.08
N MET A 210 45.90 49.45 15.14
CA MET A 210 45.36 50.81 15.19
C MET A 210 44.33 51.01 16.31
N GLU A 211 43.41 50.05 16.52
CA GLU A 211 42.41 50.11 17.60
C GLU A 211 43.05 50.23 18.99
N LEU A 212 44.11 49.47 19.24
CA LEU A 212 44.82 49.43 20.52
C LEU A 212 45.99 50.43 20.62
N SER A 213 46.40 51.03 19.49
CA SER A 213 47.53 51.98 19.36
C SER A 213 48.86 51.44 19.92
N LEU A 214 49.21 50.19 19.63
CA LEU A 214 50.31 49.47 20.31
C LEU A 214 51.70 50.07 20.04
N ALA A 215 51.87 50.82 18.94
CA ALA A 215 53.16 51.40 18.53
C ALA A 215 53.72 52.47 19.49
N GLY A 216 52.92 52.99 20.42
CA GLY A 216 53.34 54.01 21.39
C GLY A 216 53.85 53.50 22.74
N TYR A 217 53.89 52.17 22.96
CA TYR A 217 54.19 51.56 24.26
C TYR A 217 55.54 50.80 24.26
N SER A 218 56.12 50.64 25.44
CA SER A 218 57.31 49.84 25.73
C SER A 218 56.97 48.62 26.59
N PHE A 219 57.95 47.74 26.83
CA PHE A 219 57.76 46.59 27.73
C PHE A 219 57.46 47.04 29.17
N ALA A 220 58.13 48.10 29.64
CA ALA A 220 58.03 48.61 31.01
C ALA A 220 56.68 49.28 31.33
N ASP A 221 55.88 49.64 30.32
CA ASP A 221 54.54 50.24 30.52
C ASP A 221 53.49 49.20 30.94
N PHE A 222 53.79 47.90 30.79
CA PHE A 222 52.89 46.80 31.13
C PHE A 222 53.55 45.74 32.04
N PHE A 223 54.84 45.47 31.84
CA PHE A 223 55.54 44.31 32.42
C PHE A 223 56.85 44.71 33.11
N VAL A 224 57.16 44.01 34.19
CA VAL A 224 58.39 44.20 34.98
C VAL A 224 59.26 42.94 34.90
N GLY A 225 60.57 43.08 35.12
CA GLY A 225 61.56 42.01 34.98
C GLY A 225 62.28 42.01 33.61
N PRO A 226 63.11 40.98 33.32
CA PRO A 226 63.83 40.87 32.06
C PRO A 226 62.91 40.53 30.88
N GLU A 227 63.19 41.11 29.70
CA GLU A 227 62.47 40.75 28.46
C GLU A 227 62.75 39.29 28.07
N PRO A 228 61.76 38.52 27.53
CA PRO A 228 61.91 37.07 27.31
C PRO A 228 63.15 36.64 26.50
N ASN A 229 63.56 37.48 25.55
CA ASN A 229 64.60 37.20 24.56
C ASN A 229 65.89 38.03 24.76
N SER A 230 66.14 38.57 25.95
CA SER A 230 67.43 39.22 26.27
C SER A 230 68.58 38.20 26.24
N LYS A 231 69.51 38.35 25.29
CA LYS A 231 70.67 37.46 25.13
C LYS A 231 71.78 37.82 26.12
N GLU A 232 71.98 37.00 27.14
CA GLU A 232 73.22 36.92 27.92
C GLU A 232 73.68 35.45 28.02
N GLU A 233 74.94 35.22 28.34
CA GLU A 233 75.72 34.11 27.76
C GLU A 233 75.64 32.77 28.51
N GLU A 234 75.39 31.67 27.78
CA GLU A 234 75.49 30.30 28.31
C GLU A 234 76.95 29.84 28.42
N SER A 235 77.36 29.29 29.56
CA SER A 235 78.66 28.62 29.71
C SER A 235 78.58 27.24 30.40
N SER A 236 79.17 26.24 29.74
CA SER A 236 79.63 24.95 30.30
C SER A 236 78.65 24.02 31.06
N LYS A 237 77.88 23.27 30.27
CA LYS A 237 77.78 21.79 30.27
C LYS A 237 77.99 20.96 31.58
N ALA A 238 76.95 20.14 31.83
CA ALA A 238 76.99 18.69 32.13
C ALA A 238 77.25 18.16 33.56
N GLY A 239 76.36 17.25 33.98
CA GLY A 239 76.47 16.39 35.17
C GLY A 239 75.10 15.88 35.64
N HIS A 240 74.94 14.56 35.85
CA HIS A 240 73.79 14.00 36.61
C HIS A 240 74.02 14.28 38.12
N SER A 241 73.04 14.23 39.03
CA SER A 241 71.81 13.42 39.06
C SER A 241 70.74 13.99 40.04
N SER A 242 69.55 13.35 40.03
CA SER A 242 68.55 13.25 41.13
C SER A 242 67.83 14.51 41.66
N ASP A 243 66.49 14.41 41.65
CA ASP A 243 65.53 14.89 42.66
C ASP A 243 65.45 16.40 42.98
N THR A 244 64.32 17.11 42.79
CA THR A 244 62.91 16.69 42.60
C THR A 244 62.14 17.58 41.62
N LYS A 245 61.06 17.07 41.02
CA LYS A 245 59.97 17.86 40.41
C LYS A 245 58.64 17.45 41.06
N PRO A 246 57.70 18.39 41.33
CA PRO A 246 56.35 18.03 41.76
C PRO A 246 55.66 17.16 40.71
N SER A 247 55.28 15.94 41.06
CA SER A 247 54.68 15.01 40.10
C SER A 247 53.18 15.30 39.92
N LEU A 248 52.74 15.45 38.67
CA LEU A 248 51.38 15.06 38.33
C LEU A 248 51.24 13.58 38.71
N SER A 249 50.23 13.27 39.54
CA SER A 249 50.13 11.93 40.13
C SER A 249 50.09 10.85 39.04
N ALA A 250 50.69 9.69 39.32
CA ALA A 250 50.71 8.57 38.38
C ALA A 250 49.30 8.11 37.95
N TYR A 251 48.27 8.46 38.73
CA TYR A 251 46.86 8.32 38.39
C TYR A 251 46.46 9.20 37.19
N ALA A 252 46.73 10.51 37.24
CA ALA A 252 46.33 11.47 36.20
C ALA A 252 47.03 11.19 34.84
N ILE A 253 48.30 10.79 34.87
CA ILE A 253 49.05 10.44 33.65
C ILE A 253 48.48 9.15 33.02
N LYS A 254 48.18 8.11 33.82
CA LYS A 254 47.54 6.89 33.32
C LYS A 254 46.12 7.16 32.81
N GLU A 255 45.34 8.00 33.48
CA GLU A 255 43.98 8.36 33.06
C GLU A 255 43.97 9.12 31.72
N ARG A 256 44.89 10.08 31.51
CA ARG A 256 45.08 10.79 30.23
C ARG A 256 45.40 9.80 29.11
N ASN A 257 46.30 8.86 29.34
CA ASN A 257 46.69 7.86 28.35
C ASN A 257 45.55 6.88 28.00
N ALA A 258 44.77 6.43 29.00
CA ALA A 258 43.60 5.60 28.79
C ALA A 258 42.51 6.32 27.95
N LYS A 259 42.25 7.61 28.24
CA LYS A 259 41.35 8.46 27.44
C LYS A 259 41.81 8.60 25.99
N ILE A 260 43.12 8.77 25.74
CA ILE A 260 43.69 8.87 24.39
C ILE A 260 43.58 7.53 23.63
N MET A 261 43.93 6.40 24.27
CA MET A 261 43.85 5.07 23.65
C MET A 261 42.39 4.70 23.29
N ARG A 262 41.44 4.97 24.18
CA ARG A 262 40.00 4.85 23.89
C ARG A 262 39.57 5.70 22.69
N ARG A 263 40.05 6.96 22.59
CA ARG A 263 39.69 7.83 21.45
C ARG A 263 40.20 7.27 20.12
N LYS A 264 41.39 6.64 20.09
CA LYS A 264 41.88 5.91 18.91
C LYS A 264 40.99 4.71 18.54
N MET A 265 40.67 3.83 19.50
CA MET A 265 39.82 2.65 19.25
C MET A 265 38.42 3.03 18.72
N LEU A 266 37.83 4.11 19.26
CA LEU A 266 36.56 4.65 18.76
C LEU A 266 36.67 5.23 17.34
N MET A 267 37.77 5.93 17.01
CA MET A 267 38.01 6.44 15.65
C MET A 267 38.25 5.31 14.65
N GLU A 268 38.99 4.26 15.01
CA GLU A 268 39.17 3.07 14.16
C GLU A 268 37.86 2.32 13.89
N ARG A 269 36.89 2.36 14.82
CA ARG A 269 35.55 1.82 14.60
C ARG A 269 34.65 2.72 13.77
N ALA A 270 34.70 4.04 13.99
CA ALA A 270 33.97 5.01 13.17
C ALA A 270 34.35 4.87 11.69
N ASN A 271 35.65 4.85 11.39
CA ASN A 271 36.19 4.71 10.02
C ASN A 271 35.95 3.32 9.39
N LYS A 272 35.53 2.31 10.17
CA LYS A 272 35.11 0.99 9.66
C LYS A 272 33.60 0.82 9.55
N GLY A 273 32.83 1.81 10.02
CA GLY A 273 31.35 1.79 10.02
C GLY A 273 30.70 2.75 9.02
N THR A 274 31.46 3.69 8.45
CA THR A 274 31.00 4.61 7.39
C THR A 274 31.04 4.01 6.01
N ASP A 275 32.01 3.13 5.76
CA ASP A 275 32.38 2.67 4.43
C ASP A 275 31.52 1.47 4.07
N ALA A 276 30.29 1.75 3.66
CA ALA A 276 29.44 0.80 2.94
C ALA A 276 30.06 0.55 1.57
N VAL A 277 31.05 -0.35 1.53
CA VAL A 277 31.80 -0.75 0.33
C VAL A 277 30.83 -1.04 -0.81
N GLU A 278 31.00 -0.33 -1.93
CA GLU A 278 30.19 -0.58 -3.12
C GLU A 278 30.45 -2.01 -3.62
N ASP A 279 29.38 -2.73 -4.04
CA ASP A 279 29.47 -4.15 -4.40
C ASP A 279 30.50 -4.44 -5.54
N THR A 280 31.00 -3.38 -6.20
CA THR A 280 31.96 -3.36 -7.31
C THR A 280 33.42 -3.61 -6.93
N SER A 281 33.82 -3.45 -5.66
CA SER A 281 35.22 -3.63 -5.23
C SER A 281 35.48 -4.91 -4.44
N LEU A 282 34.60 -5.91 -4.56
CA LEU A 282 34.71 -7.20 -3.85
C LEU A 282 35.39 -8.26 -4.72
N ASP A 283 36.20 -9.12 -4.11
CA ASP A 283 36.83 -10.24 -4.81
C ASP A 283 35.76 -11.29 -5.21
N LEU A 284 35.82 -11.72 -6.46
CA LEU A 284 34.93 -12.72 -7.07
C LEU A 284 35.52 -14.15 -6.97
N SER A 285 36.67 -14.33 -6.34
CA SER A 285 37.40 -15.60 -6.27
C SER A 285 36.68 -16.71 -5.47
N GLU A 286 35.87 -16.34 -4.47
CA GLU A 286 35.16 -17.31 -3.62
C GLU A 286 33.99 -17.99 -4.38
N LYS A 287 34.17 -19.27 -4.69
CA LYS A 287 33.12 -20.12 -5.27
C LYS A 287 32.04 -20.45 -4.24
N LEU A 288 30.82 -20.69 -4.73
CA LEU A 288 29.72 -21.23 -3.93
C LEU A 288 30.17 -22.58 -3.29
N PRO A 289 29.82 -22.86 -2.02
CA PRO A 289 30.02 -24.19 -1.44
C PRO A 289 29.35 -25.28 -2.28
N ASP A 290 29.88 -26.50 -2.19
CA ASP A 290 29.30 -27.65 -2.87
C ASP A 290 27.96 -28.02 -2.20
N PHE A 291 26.86 -27.77 -2.91
CA PHE A 291 25.48 -27.98 -2.51
C PHE A 291 24.80 -28.90 -3.51
N THR A 292 23.87 -29.74 -3.05
CA THR A 292 23.24 -30.76 -3.91
C THR A 292 22.55 -30.12 -5.11
N SER A 293 22.94 -30.58 -6.31
CA SER A 293 22.23 -30.31 -7.56
C SER A 293 20.84 -30.94 -7.54
N LEU A 294 19.82 -30.15 -7.87
CA LEU A 294 18.46 -30.63 -8.05
C LEU A 294 18.36 -31.50 -9.31
N SER A 295 18.14 -32.80 -9.12
CA SER A 295 17.81 -33.75 -10.18
C SER A 295 16.35 -33.62 -10.62
N LEU A 296 16.10 -32.72 -11.57
CA LEU A 296 14.81 -32.63 -12.29
C LEU A 296 14.60 -33.86 -13.19
N PRO A 297 13.35 -34.32 -13.40
CA PRO A 297 13.04 -35.33 -14.42
C PRO A 297 13.40 -34.84 -15.82
N ASN A 298 13.82 -35.75 -16.71
CA ASN A 298 14.20 -35.44 -18.10
C ASN A 298 13.12 -34.71 -18.92
N PHE A 299 11.84 -34.72 -18.48
CA PHE A 299 10.74 -34.02 -19.14
C PHE A 299 10.49 -32.59 -18.59
N VAL A 300 11.22 -32.15 -17.56
CA VAL A 300 11.12 -30.81 -16.95
C VAL A 300 12.38 -30.02 -17.26
N PRO A 301 12.35 -29.03 -18.17
CA PRO A 301 13.51 -28.19 -18.46
C PRO A 301 13.97 -27.35 -17.26
N THR A 302 15.27 -27.15 -17.13
CA THR A 302 15.90 -26.34 -16.08
C THR A 302 15.42 -24.88 -16.08
N SER A 303 15.13 -24.34 -17.28
CA SER A 303 14.53 -23.01 -17.51
C SER A 303 13.14 -22.86 -16.91
N ASP A 304 12.34 -23.92 -17.02
CA ASP A 304 10.90 -23.89 -16.79
C ASP A 304 10.59 -23.98 -15.28
N PHE A 305 11.52 -24.54 -14.50
CA PHE A 305 11.39 -24.70 -13.06
C PHE A 305 11.19 -23.36 -12.32
N GLY A 306 11.95 -22.32 -12.68
CA GLY A 306 11.78 -20.98 -12.08
C GLY A 306 10.40 -20.36 -12.37
N HIS A 307 9.82 -20.65 -13.53
CA HIS A 307 8.47 -20.21 -13.88
C HIS A 307 7.40 -21.00 -13.11
N MET A 308 7.60 -22.31 -12.91
CA MET A 308 6.72 -23.10 -12.04
C MET A 308 6.78 -22.64 -10.58
N LEU A 309 7.95 -22.26 -10.06
CA LEU A 309 8.09 -21.71 -8.72
C LEU A 309 7.31 -20.39 -8.54
N SER A 310 7.36 -19.48 -9.52
CA SER A 310 6.64 -18.19 -9.43
C SER A 310 5.12 -18.37 -9.58
N ILE A 311 4.65 -19.26 -10.47
CA ILE A 311 3.23 -19.63 -10.57
C ILE A 311 2.76 -20.30 -9.26
N TYR A 312 3.56 -21.19 -8.67
CA TYR A 312 3.23 -21.83 -7.39
C TYR A 312 3.13 -20.81 -6.25
N ALA A 313 4.10 -19.90 -6.13
CA ALA A 313 4.08 -18.84 -5.12
C ALA A 313 2.82 -17.97 -5.25
N PHE A 314 2.46 -17.53 -6.46
CA PHE A 314 1.23 -16.77 -6.72
C PHE A 314 -0.03 -17.54 -6.30
N LEU A 315 -0.17 -18.80 -6.73
CA LEU A 315 -1.33 -19.64 -6.41
C LEU A 315 -1.46 -19.97 -4.92
N ARG A 316 -0.35 -19.92 -4.16
CA ARG A 316 -0.35 -20.06 -2.69
C ARG A 316 -0.67 -18.73 -2.00
N ALA A 317 -0.12 -17.61 -2.48
CA ALA A 317 -0.37 -16.29 -1.93
C ALA A 317 -1.84 -15.87 -2.05
N PHE A 318 -2.42 -16.04 -3.24
CA PHE A 318 -3.74 -15.52 -3.60
C PHE A 318 -4.84 -16.59 -3.59
N GLY A 319 -4.62 -17.71 -2.89
CA GLY A 319 -5.56 -18.83 -2.87
C GLY A 319 -6.97 -18.46 -2.37
N LYS A 320 -7.12 -17.40 -1.56
CA LYS A 320 -8.42 -16.86 -1.14
C LYS A 320 -9.06 -16.01 -2.23
N GLU A 321 -8.29 -15.11 -2.83
CA GLU A 321 -8.72 -14.14 -3.85
C GLU A 321 -9.10 -14.81 -5.18
N LEU A 322 -8.65 -16.06 -5.37
CA LEU A 322 -8.88 -16.98 -6.48
C LEU A 322 -9.90 -18.11 -6.15
N ASP A 323 -10.45 -18.15 -4.94
CA ASP A 323 -11.38 -19.20 -4.46
C ASP A 323 -10.86 -20.65 -4.61
N ILE A 324 -9.55 -20.86 -4.38
CA ILE A 324 -8.88 -22.16 -4.49
C ILE A 324 -9.20 -22.99 -3.23
N ASN A 325 -10.40 -23.57 -3.23
CA ASN A 325 -10.87 -24.47 -2.19
C ASN A 325 -10.09 -25.79 -2.19
N GLY A 326 -9.28 -26.00 -1.14
CA GLY A 326 -8.60 -27.27 -0.84
C GLY A 326 -7.08 -27.19 -0.71
N ALA A 327 -6.45 -28.34 -0.51
CA ALA A 327 -5.00 -28.47 -0.32
C ALA A 327 -4.24 -28.47 -1.67
N PHE A 328 -4.05 -27.30 -2.27
CA PHE A 328 -3.22 -27.15 -3.48
C PHE A 328 -1.72 -27.42 -3.19
N SER A 329 -1.10 -28.26 -4.03
CA SER A 329 0.29 -28.71 -3.88
C SER A 329 1.12 -28.44 -5.15
N PHE A 330 2.45 -28.33 -5.01
CA PHE A 330 3.35 -28.17 -6.16
C PHE A 330 3.25 -29.36 -7.14
N ARG A 331 2.96 -30.57 -6.62
CA ARG A 331 2.68 -31.76 -7.43
C ARG A 331 1.43 -31.61 -8.31
N THR A 332 0.43 -30.87 -7.86
CA THR A 332 -0.78 -30.55 -8.64
C THR A 332 -0.44 -29.62 -9.82
N LEU A 333 0.42 -28.63 -9.61
CA LEU A 333 0.88 -27.73 -10.67
C LEU A 333 1.67 -28.49 -11.75
N ILE A 334 2.68 -29.28 -11.36
CA ILE A 334 3.48 -30.08 -12.29
C ILE A 334 2.58 -31.05 -13.10
N LYS A 335 1.57 -31.67 -12.46
CA LYS A 335 0.56 -32.48 -13.16
C LYS A 335 -0.18 -31.68 -14.23
N SER A 336 -0.73 -30.50 -13.91
CA SER A 336 -1.46 -29.69 -14.90
C SER A 336 -0.61 -29.33 -16.13
N ILE A 337 0.69 -29.14 -15.94
CA ILE A 337 1.61 -28.77 -17.02
C ILE A 337 2.02 -29.98 -17.87
N TYR A 338 2.45 -31.08 -17.24
CA TYR A 338 3.12 -32.19 -17.93
C TYR A 338 2.28 -33.46 -18.06
N SER A 339 1.07 -33.53 -17.49
CA SER A 339 0.20 -34.71 -17.63
C SER A 339 -0.70 -34.61 -18.87
N ASP A 340 -0.97 -35.78 -19.45
CA ASP A 340 -1.94 -35.97 -20.52
C ASP A 340 -3.40 -35.71 -20.05
N ASP A 341 -3.66 -35.78 -18.74
CA ASP A 341 -4.90 -35.35 -18.10
C ASP A 341 -4.93 -33.82 -17.96
N SER A 342 -5.76 -33.18 -18.78
CA SER A 342 -5.91 -31.73 -18.85
C SER A 342 -6.81 -31.13 -17.75
N TYR A 343 -7.49 -31.95 -16.92
CA TYR A 343 -8.51 -31.46 -15.99
C TYR A 343 -8.00 -30.36 -15.03
N GLU A 344 -6.85 -30.57 -14.38
CA GLU A 344 -6.29 -29.56 -13.46
C GLU A 344 -5.78 -28.32 -14.23
N PHE A 345 -5.38 -28.45 -15.50
CA PHE A 345 -4.97 -27.31 -16.33
C PHE A 345 -6.16 -26.45 -16.75
N GLU A 346 -7.22 -27.09 -17.24
CA GLU A 346 -8.51 -26.47 -17.53
C GLU A 346 -9.04 -25.75 -16.29
N ARG A 347 -8.95 -26.38 -15.12
CA ARG A 347 -9.33 -25.79 -13.83
C ARG A 347 -8.50 -24.56 -13.47
N PHE A 348 -7.17 -24.57 -13.65
CA PHE A 348 -6.36 -23.37 -13.43
C PHE A 348 -6.73 -22.25 -14.40
N VAL A 349 -6.86 -22.54 -15.71
CA VAL A 349 -7.22 -21.51 -16.70
C VAL A 349 -8.63 -20.95 -16.45
N PHE A 350 -9.59 -21.79 -16.03
CA PHE A 350 -10.92 -21.36 -15.60
C PHE A 350 -10.83 -20.38 -14.41
N ILE A 351 -10.07 -20.72 -13.36
CA ILE A 351 -9.86 -19.87 -12.18
C ILE A 351 -9.18 -18.54 -12.57
N PHE A 352 -8.13 -18.59 -13.40
CA PHE A 352 -7.43 -17.39 -13.87
C PHE A 352 -8.34 -16.47 -14.72
N LEU A 353 -9.15 -17.04 -15.63
CA LEU A 353 -10.14 -16.28 -16.41
C LEU A 353 -11.25 -15.72 -15.54
N GLN A 354 -11.79 -16.48 -14.59
CA GLN A 354 -12.84 -16.03 -13.67
C GLN A 354 -12.32 -14.88 -12.79
N ALA A 355 -11.10 -15.00 -12.24
CA ALA A 355 -10.47 -13.96 -11.44
C ALA A 355 -10.17 -12.69 -12.25
N ARG A 356 -9.69 -12.83 -13.50
CA ARG A 356 -9.51 -11.71 -14.44
C ARG A 356 -10.84 -11.03 -14.72
N ASN A 357 -11.85 -11.78 -15.12
CA ASN A 357 -13.16 -11.26 -15.50
C ASN A 357 -13.86 -10.56 -14.33
N ALA A 358 -13.72 -11.07 -13.11
CA ALA A 358 -14.19 -10.40 -11.89
C ALA A 358 -13.46 -9.08 -11.61
N CYS A 359 -12.18 -8.93 -11.93
CA CYS A 359 -11.47 -7.65 -11.82
C CYS A 359 -11.91 -6.67 -12.91
N VAL A 360 -11.92 -7.13 -14.16
CA VAL A 360 -12.33 -6.34 -15.35
C VAL A 360 -13.77 -5.80 -15.20
N ALA A 361 -14.68 -6.56 -14.59
CA ALA A 361 -16.04 -6.12 -14.29
C ALA A 361 -16.12 -4.93 -13.31
N THR A 362 -15.04 -4.58 -12.61
CA THR A 362 -14.97 -3.42 -11.70
C THR A 362 -14.29 -2.18 -12.31
N GLU A 363 -13.83 -2.27 -13.57
CA GLU A 363 -13.08 -1.19 -14.24
C GLU A 363 -13.95 -0.23 -15.08
N ASP A 364 -15.27 -0.41 -15.04
CA ASP A 364 -16.27 0.25 -15.92
C ASP A 364 -15.93 0.08 -17.42
N PHE A 365 -16.12 -1.16 -17.88
CA PHE A 365 -15.56 -1.67 -19.13
C PHE A 365 -16.25 -1.13 -20.39
N ASP A 366 -15.57 -0.21 -21.06
CA ASP A 366 -15.76 0.10 -22.48
C ASP A 366 -14.38 0.32 -23.14
N GLU A 367 -14.16 -0.26 -24.31
CA GLU A 367 -13.09 0.12 -25.22
C GLU A 367 -13.39 1.45 -25.91
N ALA A 368 -12.34 2.18 -26.29
CA ALA A 368 -12.48 3.39 -27.08
C ALA A 368 -12.90 3.07 -28.52
N ASP A 369 -13.77 3.91 -29.09
CA ASP A 369 -13.83 4.05 -30.55
C ASP A 369 -12.45 4.53 -31.04
N VAL A 370 -11.79 3.69 -31.85
CA VAL A 370 -10.44 3.97 -32.35
C VAL A 370 -10.40 4.77 -33.65
N ASP A 371 -11.58 5.08 -34.21
CA ASP A 371 -11.78 6.01 -35.32
C ASP A 371 -12.22 7.41 -34.85
N ASP A 372 -12.78 7.56 -33.63
CA ASP A 372 -13.04 8.85 -32.97
C ASP A 372 -11.85 9.30 -32.06
N PRO A 373 -11.07 10.33 -32.43
CA PRO A 373 -9.97 10.81 -31.62
C PRO A 373 -10.37 11.41 -30.26
N SER A 374 -11.64 11.78 -30.06
CA SER A 374 -12.15 12.32 -28.79
C SER A 374 -12.41 11.24 -27.74
N ASP A 375 -12.68 10.01 -28.18
CA ASP A 375 -12.93 8.86 -27.31
C ASP A 375 -11.63 8.20 -26.82
N ILE A 376 -10.52 8.44 -27.54
CA ILE A 376 -9.17 7.95 -27.24
C ILE A 376 -8.48 8.81 -26.16
N PRO A 377 -8.07 8.22 -25.01
CA PRO A 377 -7.34 8.92 -23.94
C PRO A 377 -5.98 9.47 -24.38
N ASP A 378 -5.59 10.65 -23.87
CA ASP A 378 -4.29 11.28 -24.16
C ASP A 378 -3.09 10.38 -23.82
N GLU A 379 -3.15 9.63 -22.71
CA GLU A 379 -2.07 8.70 -22.34
C GLU A 379 -1.80 7.61 -23.42
N TYR A 380 -2.80 7.22 -24.22
CA TYR A 380 -2.67 6.15 -25.23
C TYR A 380 -2.52 6.65 -26.67
N ARG A 381 -2.74 7.94 -26.97
CA ARG A 381 -2.63 8.50 -28.33
C ARG A 381 -1.27 8.22 -28.98
N ASN A 382 -0.18 8.37 -28.22
CA ASN A 382 1.18 8.07 -28.69
C ASN A 382 1.42 6.57 -28.94
N GLU A 383 0.76 5.70 -28.18
CA GLU A 383 0.89 4.24 -28.31
C GLU A 383 0.11 3.70 -29.51
N LEU A 384 -1.07 4.25 -29.77
CA LEU A 384 -1.90 4.00 -30.96
C LEU A 384 -1.28 4.52 -32.26
N ALA A 385 -0.34 5.48 -32.17
CA ALA A 385 0.53 5.92 -33.27
C ALA A 385 1.86 5.14 -33.34
N GLY A 386 2.18 4.32 -32.33
CA GLY A 386 3.41 3.55 -32.23
C GLY A 386 3.40 2.22 -32.99
N LYS A 387 4.51 1.48 -32.91
CA LYS A 387 4.74 0.19 -33.62
C LYS A 387 3.57 -0.80 -33.50
N ASN A 388 2.96 -0.88 -32.32
CA ASN A 388 1.91 -1.84 -32.00
C ASN A 388 0.48 -1.29 -32.22
N GLY A 389 0.35 0.01 -32.56
CA GLY A 389 -0.92 0.72 -32.59
C GLY A 389 -1.95 0.15 -33.56
N ALA A 390 -1.52 -0.29 -34.75
CA ALA A 390 -2.41 -0.90 -35.75
C ALA A 390 -3.07 -2.20 -35.24
N GLU A 391 -2.34 -3.03 -34.50
CA GLU A 391 -2.87 -4.24 -33.88
C GLU A 391 -3.78 -3.90 -32.69
N ILE A 392 -3.39 -2.95 -31.83
CA ILE A 392 -4.25 -2.46 -30.72
C ILE A 392 -5.60 -1.97 -31.27
N LYS A 393 -5.60 -1.18 -32.36
CA LYS A 393 -6.85 -0.73 -33.02
C LYS A 393 -7.71 -1.89 -33.51
N LYS A 394 -7.11 -2.88 -34.19
CA LYS A 394 -7.79 -4.10 -34.64
C LYS A 394 -8.40 -4.89 -33.47
N ARG A 395 -7.75 -4.92 -32.31
CA ARG A 395 -8.26 -5.58 -31.09
C ARG A 395 -9.43 -4.84 -30.44
N CYS A 396 -9.45 -3.51 -30.50
CA CYS A 396 -10.60 -2.72 -30.05
C CYS A 396 -11.83 -3.02 -30.93
N LYS A 397 -11.70 -2.98 -32.26
CA LYS A 397 -12.81 -3.32 -33.18
C LYS A 397 -13.26 -4.78 -33.07
N LEU A 398 -12.34 -5.71 -32.78
CA LEU A 398 -12.71 -7.08 -32.45
C LEU A 398 -13.55 -7.15 -31.17
N LEU A 399 -13.15 -6.45 -30.11
CA LEU A 399 -13.89 -6.41 -28.84
C LEU A 399 -15.28 -5.76 -29.00
N GLU A 400 -15.39 -4.68 -29.76
CA GLU A 400 -16.66 -4.07 -30.15
C GLU A 400 -17.56 -5.08 -30.87
N SER A 401 -17.03 -5.77 -31.89
CA SER A 401 -17.79 -6.80 -32.63
C SER A 401 -18.23 -7.98 -31.75
N ILE A 402 -17.48 -8.30 -30.68
CA ILE A 402 -17.85 -9.30 -29.68
C ILE A 402 -19.02 -8.78 -28.82
N ARG A 403 -19.00 -7.51 -28.40
CA ARG A 403 -20.14 -6.87 -27.68
C ARG A 403 -21.40 -6.81 -28.56
N LEU A 404 -21.25 -6.46 -29.83
CA LEU A 404 -22.34 -6.45 -30.82
C LEU A 404 -22.88 -7.86 -31.09
N ARG A 405 -22.03 -8.87 -31.24
CA ARG A 405 -22.42 -10.27 -31.52
C ARG A 405 -23.12 -10.95 -30.34
N TYR A 406 -22.62 -10.78 -29.13
CA TYR A 406 -23.13 -11.48 -27.95
C TYR A 406 -23.97 -10.60 -27.01
N GLY A 407 -24.32 -9.37 -27.43
CA GLY A 407 -25.14 -8.42 -26.68
C GLY A 407 -24.63 -8.08 -25.28
N SER A 408 -23.35 -8.34 -25.01
CA SER A 408 -22.73 -8.32 -23.69
C SER A 408 -21.21 -8.32 -23.82
N SER A 409 -20.53 -7.76 -22.82
CA SER A 409 -19.06 -7.67 -22.80
C SER A 409 -18.42 -9.05 -22.60
N LEU A 410 -17.18 -9.23 -23.06
CA LEU A 410 -16.47 -10.52 -23.05
C LEU A 410 -16.45 -11.20 -21.66
N GLN A 411 -16.27 -10.42 -20.59
CA GLN A 411 -16.24 -10.90 -19.21
C GLN A 411 -17.60 -11.42 -18.69
N SER A 412 -18.70 -11.11 -19.36
CA SER A 412 -20.06 -11.59 -19.06
C SER A 412 -20.52 -12.77 -19.91
N ILE A 413 -19.72 -13.23 -20.88
CA ILE A 413 -19.99 -14.48 -21.61
C ILE A 413 -19.93 -15.67 -20.62
N PRO A 414 -20.90 -16.60 -20.62
CA PRO A 414 -20.90 -17.72 -19.68
C PRO A 414 -19.68 -18.62 -19.82
N LEU A 415 -18.82 -18.59 -18.79
CA LEU A 415 -17.64 -19.45 -18.68
C LEU A 415 -18.03 -20.80 -18.06
N ASN A 416 -17.81 -21.88 -18.80
CA ASN A 416 -17.91 -23.27 -18.35
C ASN A 416 -16.79 -24.09 -19.02
N GLN A 417 -16.62 -25.36 -18.65
CA GLN A 417 -15.55 -26.21 -19.18
C GLN A 417 -15.58 -26.33 -20.72
N GLN A 418 -16.77 -26.29 -21.33
CA GLN A 418 -16.96 -26.45 -22.77
C GLN A 418 -16.69 -25.14 -23.54
N SER A 419 -17.06 -23.98 -22.98
CA SER A 419 -16.77 -22.66 -23.56
C SER A 419 -15.34 -22.17 -23.29
N LEU A 420 -14.62 -22.79 -22.34
CA LEU A 420 -13.30 -22.38 -21.85
C LEU A 420 -12.28 -22.05 -22.95
N SER A 421 -12.12 -22.93 -23.95
CA SER A 421 -11.11 -22.76 -25.01
C SER A 421 -11.37 -21.52 -25.87
N GLU A 422 -12.64 -21.24 -26.20
CA GLU A 422 -13.00 -20.07 -27.02
C GLU A 422 -13.04 -18.78 -26.17
N VAL A 423 -13.50 -18.82 -24.92
CA VAL A 423 -13.42 -17.63 -24.04
C VAL A 423 -11.96 -17.25 -23.78
N LEU A 424 -11.04 -18.22 -23.68
CA LEU A 424 -9.60 -17.95 -23.69
C LEU A 424 -9.13 -17.34 -25.02
N ASN A 425 -9.49 -17.96 -26.16
CA ASN A 425 -9.13 -17.50 -27.50
C ASN A 425 -9.52 -16.02 -27.72
N LEU A 426 -10.77 -15.66 -27.40
CA LEU A 426 -11.28 -14.30 -27.45
C LEU A 426 -10.55 -13.38 -26.45
N THR A 427 -10.23 -13.87 -25.25
CA THR A 427 -9.48 -13.09 -24.22
C THR A 427 -8.06 -12.75 -24.69
N LEU A 428 -7.36 -13.69 -25.32
CA LEU A 428 -6.01 -13.44 -25.85
C LEU A 428 -6.05 -12.52 -27.09
N ARG A 429 -7.03 -12.71 -27.98
CA ARG A 429 -7.22 -11.87 -29.17
C ARG A 429 -7.72 -10.45 -28.86
N THR A 430 -8.30 -10.20 -27.69
CA THR A 430 -8.74 -8.85 -27.24
C THR A 430 -7.87 -8.24 -26.14
N ALA A 431 -6.88 -8.95 -25.62
CA ALA A 431 -5.90 -8.42 -24.67
C ALA A 431 -5.17 -7.20 -25.26
N GLY A 432 -4.84 -6.22 -24.43
CA GLY A 432 -4.20 -4.96 -24.86
C GLY A 432 -5.11 -3.98 -25.59
N TYR A 433 -6.44 -4.07 -25.42
CA TYR A 433 -7.38 -3.07 -25.95
C TYR A 433 -7.22 -1.70 -25.24
N CYS A 434 -7.46 -0.62 -26.00
CA CYS A 434 -7.50 0.75 -25.49
C CYS A 434 -8.84 1.03 -24.78
N PRO A 435 -8.86 1.48 -23.52
CA PRO A 435 -10.09 1.88 -22.83
C PRO A 435 -10.61 3.22 -23.33
N ARG A 436 -11.91 3.45 -23.16
CA ARG A 436 -12.59 4.72 -23.40
C ARG A 436 -12.10 5.84 -22.47
N SER A 437 -12.05 7.08 -22.96
CA SER A 437 -11.68 8.28 -22.18
C SER A 437 -12.46 8.44 -20.86
N VAL A 438 -13.74 8.05 -20.82
CA VAL A 438 -14.55 8.08 -19.60
C VAL A 438 -14.12 7.00 -18.58
N ALA A 439 -13.81 5.79 -19.04
CA ALA A 439 -13.39 4.66 -18.20
C ALA A 439 -12.00 4.85 -17.57
N MET A 440 -11.20 5.80 -18.08
CA MET A 440 -9.82 6.05 -17.62
C MET A 440 -9.70 6.31 -16.12
N GLY A 441 -10.61 7.08 -15.52
CA GLY A 441 -10.57 7.36 -14.09
C GLY A 441 -10.64 6.07 -13.26
N VAL A 442 -11.57 5.19 -13.62
CA VAL A 442 -11.82 3.91 -12.93
C VAL A 442 -10.65 2.95 -13.19
N ARG A 443 -10.23 2.73 -14.44
CA ARG A 443 -9.08 1.87 -14.78
C ARG A 443 -7.78 2.34 -14.11
N LYS A 444 -7.56 3.66 -13.99
CA LYS A 444 -6.39 4.25 -13.31
C LYS A 444 -6.42 4.03 -11.79
N GLU A 445 -7.60 3.93 -11.19
CA GLU A 445 -7.77 3.51 -9.79
C GLU A 445 -7.58 1.98 -9.63
N LYS A 446 -8.26 1.17 -10.44
CA LYS A 446 -8.30 -0.30 -10.29
C LYS A 446 -7.04 -1.02 -10.80
N ARG A 447 -6.39 -0.51 -11.84
CA ARG A 447 -5.20 -1.10 -12.50
C ARG A 447 -3.99 -0.19 -12.51
N GLY A 448 -4.19 1.14 -12.50
CA GLY A 448 -3.12 2.11 -12.75
C GLY A 448 -2.96 2.41 -14.24
N VAL A 449 -1.96 3.24 -14.58
CA VAL A 449 -1.64 3.58 -15.98
C VAL A 449 -0.70 2.52 -16.54
N ILE A 450 -1.28 1.48 -17.15
CA ILE A 450 -0.53 0.41 -17.83
C ILE A 450 -0.72 0.58 -19.34
N SER A 451 0.38 0.59 -20.10
CA SER A 451 0.34 0.73 -21.55
C SER A 451 -0.40 -0.46 -22.21
N CYS A 452 -1.11 -0.24 -23.30
CA CYS A 452 -1.85 -1.27 -24.02
C CYS A 452 -0.93 -2.38 -24.56
N ALA A 453 0.28 -2.01 -25.01
CA ALA A 453 1.32 -2.94 -25.42
C ALA A 453 2.09 -3.60 -24.24
N SER A 454 1.87 -3.12 -23.01
CA SER A 454 2.43 -3.70 -21.77
C SER A 454 1.47 -4.66 -21.07
N ASP A 455 0.34 -5.01 -21.69
CA ASP A 455 -0.54 -6.07 -21.20
C ASP A 455 0.10 -7.45 -21.50
N GLU A 456 0.32 -8.26 -20.47
CA GLU A 456 1.08 -9.52 -20.59
C GLU A 456 0.34 -10.57 -21.44
N LEU A 457 -1.00 -10.56 -21.49
CA LEU A 457 -1.75 -11.40 -22.41
C LEU A 457 -1.68 -10.88 -23.86
N PHE A 458 -1.53 -9.57 -24.07
CA PHE A 458 -1.23 -8.99 -25.38
C PHE A 458 0.14 -9.48 -25.87
N LEU A 459 1.19 -9.31 -25.07
CA LEU A 459 2.55 -9.76 -25.40
C LEU A 459 2.59 -11.27 -25.69
N TYR A 460 2.08 -12.11 -24.78
CA TYR A 460 2.00 -13.56 -24.97
C TYR A 460 1.30 -13.94 -26.28
N SER A 461 0.20 -13.26 -26.63
CA SER A 461 -0.57 -13.53 -27.86
C SER A 461 0.14 -13.10 -29.15
N LEU A 462 1.12 -12.21 -29.09
CA LEU A 462 1.97 -11.82 -30.23
C LEU A 462 3.19 -12.73 -30.37
N GLU A 463 3.75 -13.19 -29.25
CA GLU A 463 4.87 -14.14 -29.23
C GLU A 463 4.45 -15.57 -29.61
N ASN A 464 3.17 -15.91 -29.41
CA ASN A 464 2.64 -17.27 -29.59
C ASN A 464 1.39 -17.32 -30.51
N PRO A 465 1.45 -16.85 -31.77
CA PRO A 465 0.29 -16.89 -32.68
C PRO A 465 -0.25 -18.31 -32.90
N GLN A 466 0.61 -19.33 -32.90
CA GLN A 466 0.25 -20.74 -33.03
C GLN A 466 -0.68 -21.24 -31.91
N VAL A 467 -0.67 -20.58 -30.73
CA VAL A 467 -1.60 -20.90 -29.63
C VAL A 467 -3.01 -20.39 -29.97
N LEU A 468 -3.12 -19.23 -30.64
CA LEU A 468 -4.41 -18.68 -31.07
C LEU A 468 -5.04 -19.51 -32.19
N GLU A 469 -4.22 -20.09 -33.06
CA GLU A 469 -4.63 -21.03 -34.11
C GLU A 469 -5.14 -22.33 -33.48
N LYS A 470 -4.32 -22.99 -32.64
CA LYS A 470 -4.70 -24.19 -31.88
C LYS A 470 -6.02 -24.02 -31.12
N LEU A 471 -6.20 -22.91 -30.40
CA LEU A 471 -7.42 -22.64 -29.61
C LEU A 471 -8.66 -22.35 -30.48
N SER A 472 -8.50 -22.00 -31.76
CA SER A 472 -9.64 -21.80 -32.68
C SER A 472 -10.12 -23.08 -33.37
N GLU A 473 -9.27 -24.12 -33.43
CA GLU A 473 -9.55 -25.40 -34.08
C GLU A 473 -9.70 -26.58 -33.10
N SER A 474 -9.10 -26.50 -31.91
CA SER A 474 -8.95 -27.63 -30.98
C SER A 474 -9.11 -27.23 -29.51
N HIS A 475 -9.29 -28.24 -28.64
CA HIS A 475 -9.45 -28.02 -27.21
C HIS A 475 -8.15 -27.57 -26.53
N ILE A 476 -8.25 -26.75 -25.49
CA ILE A 476 -7.12 -26.23 -24.69
C ILE A 476 -6.17 -27.32 -24.16
N ALA A 477 -6.64 -28.57 -24.02
CA ALA A 477 -5.82 -29.74 -23.72
C ALA A 477 -4.63 -29.95 -24.69
N ALA A 478 -4.78 -29.54 -25.96
CA ALA A 478 -3.78 -29.69 -27.03
C ALA A 478 -2.56 -28.75 -26.91
N LEU A 479 -2.55 -27.82 -25.95
CA LEU A 479 -1.39 -26.98 -25.67
C LEU A 479 -0.26 -27.81 -25.04
N SER A 480 0.95 -27.68 -25.57
CA SER A 480 2.16 -28.34 -25.06
C SER A 480 2.58 -27.78 -23.70
N ALA A 481 3.33 -28.56 -22.91
CA ALA A 481 3.74 -28.18 -21.55
C ALA A 481 4.36 -26.76 -21.47
N THR A 482 5.23 -26.40 -22.42
CA THR A 482 5.82 -25.06 -22.52
C THR A 482 4.76 -23.98 -22.78
N GLU A 483 3.85 -24.19 -23.73
CA GLU A 483 2.74 -23.27 -23.99
C GLU A 483 1.83 -23.11 -22.76
N ARG A 484 1.58 -24.20 -22.00
CA ARG A 484 0.84 -24.18 -20.73
C ARG A 484 1.55 -23.32 -19.67
N ILE A 485 2.87 -23.46 -19.49
CA ILE A 485 3.64 -22.65 -18.52
C ILE A 485 3.57 -21.17 -18.84
N TYR A 486 3.89 -20.78 -20.09
CA TYR A 486 3.92 -19.37 -20.46
C TYR A 486 2.52 -18.73 -20.41
N LEU A 487 1.45 -19.49 -20.72
CA LEU A 487 0.08 -19.01 -20.54
C LEU A 487 -0.24 -18.71 -19.06
N LEU A 488 0.05 -19.65 -18.16
CA LEU A 488 -0.20 -19.45 -16.72
C LEU A 488 0.67 -18.32 -16.16
N ARG A 489 1.91 -18.16 -16.63
CA ARG A 489 2.78 -17.03 -16.29
C ARG A 489 2.19 -15.68 -16.74
N ALA A 490 1.69 -15.59 -17.97
CA ALA A 490 1.07 -14.36 -18.50
C ALA A 490 -0.22 -14.00 -17.71
N PHE A 491 -1.01 -14.99 -17.31
CA PHE A 491 -2.13 -14.78 -16.39
C PHE A 491 -1.69 -14.30 -15.00
N VAL A 492 -0.65 -14.88 -14.41
CA VAL A 492 -0.10 -14.44 -13.11
C VAL A 492 0.32 -12.96 -13.15
N GLN A 493 1.10 -12.55 -14.15
CA GLN A 493 1.51 -11.14 -14.28
C GLN A 493 0.32 -10.21 -14.58
N THR A 494 -0.63 -10.67 -15.40
CA THR A 494 -1.88 -9.93 -15.66
C THR A 494 -2.71 -9.76 -14.38
N LEU A 495 -2.80 -10.75 -13.50
CA LEU A 495 -3.51 -10.61 -12.23
C LEU A 495 -2.78 -9.67 -11.27
N LEU A 496 -1.45 -9.78 -11.16
CA LEU A 496 -0.62 -8.84 -10.39
C LEU A 496 -0.72 -7.39 -10.89
N SER A 497 -1.18 -7.16 -12.11
CA SER A 497 -1.43 -5.82 -12.65
C SER A 497 -2.66 -5.11 -12.04
N TYR A 498 -3.65 -5.86 -11.52
CA TYR A 498 -4.83 -5.29 -10.85
C TYR A 498 -4.58 -4.98 -9.38
N GLY A 499 -5.10 -3.86 -8.89
CA GLY A 499 -4.97 -3.38 -7.51
C GLY A 499 -5.41 -4.38 -6.45
N LYS A 500 -6.41 -5.23 -6.74
CA LYS A 500 -6.86 -6.33 -5.86
C LYS A 500 -5.70 -7.24 -5.44
N PHE A 501 -4.83 -7.60 -6.38
CA PHE A 501 -3.67 -8.47 -6.11
C PHE A 501 -2.43 -7.63 -5.78
N ARG A 502 -2.21 -6.53 -6.50
CA ARG A 502 -1.03 -5.66 -6.33
C ARG A 502 -0.91 -5.10 -4.91
N THR A 503 -1.99 -4.56 -4.34
CA THR A 503 -1.92 -3.96 -3.00
C THR A 503 -1.60 -4.99 -1.92
N VAL A 504 -2.13 -6.21 -2.01
CA VAL A 504 -1.80 -7.32 -1.11
C VAL A 504 -0.33 -7.74 -1.27
N HIS A 505 0.18 -7.81 -2.50
CA HIS A 505 1.59 -8.09 -2.77
C HIS A 505 2.52 -7.00 -2.19
N GLU A 506 2.25 -5.73 -2.50
CA GLU A 506 3.02 -4.57 -2.05
C GLU A 506 3.03 -4.44 -0.52
N ASN A 507 1.87 -4.57 0.13
CA ASN A 507 1.76 -4.53 1.59
C ASN A 507 2.49 -5.70 2.26
N SER A 508 2.51 -6.89 1.66
CA SER A 508 3.25 -8.04 2.18
C SER A 508 4.75 -7.84 2.04
N TYR A 509 5.21 -7.35 0.88
CA TYR A 509 6.63 -7.06 0.65
C TYR A 509 7.14 -5.92 1.54
N ALA A 510 6.35 -4.85 1.74
CA ALA A 510 6.69 -3.75 2.63
C ALA A 510 6.82 -4.18 4.11
N GLN A 511 6.00 -5.14 4.56
CA GLN A 511 6.16 -5.76 5.88
C GLN A 511 7.45 -6.59 5.97
N LEU A 512 7.81 -7.33 4.92
CA LEU A 512 9.06 -8.08 4.86
C LEU A 512 10.29 -7.15 4.90
N GLU A 513 10.28 -6.05 4.15
CA GLU A 513 11.34 -5.02 4.19
C GLU A 513 11.54 -4.47 5.61
N ASN A 514 10.44 -4.16 6.31
CA ASN A 514 10.49 -3.68 7.68
C ASN A 514 11.13 -4.72 8.64
N ILE A 515 10.77 -6.00 8.50
CA ILE A 515 11.35 -7.09 9.29
C ILE A 515 12.85 -7.28 8.96
N LEU A 516 13.23 -7.23 7.68
CA LEU A 516 14.63 -7.34 7.25
C LEU A 516 15.49 -6.18 7.76
N GLU A 517 14.98 -4.94 7.69
CA GLU A 517 15.68 -3.76 8.21
C GLU A 517 15.80 -3.78 9.74
N GLN A 518 14.79 -4.30 10.46
CA GLN A 518 14.90 -4.55 11.91
C GLN A 518 15.93 -5.64 12.22
N MET A 519 16.00 -6.73 11.44
CA MET A 519 17.03 -7.77 11.60
C MET A 519 18.44 -7.27 11.32
N ARG A 520 18.60 -6.39 10.33
CA ARG A 520 19.87 -5.71 10.01
C ARG A 520 20.30 -4.79 11.15
N LYS A 521 19.39 -3.95 11.66
CA LYS A 521 19.63 -3.09 12.84
C LYS A 521 20.05 -3.89 14.06
N LEU A 522 19.36 -4.99 14.38
CA LEU A 522 19.73 -5.86 15.51
C LEU A 522 21.11 -6.51 15.33
N SER A 523 21.45 -6.95 14.11
CA SER A 523 22.77 -7.53 13.82
C SER A 523 23.91 -6.49 13.99
N ILE A 524 23.66 -5.22 13.67
CA ILE A 524 24.61 -4.12 13.92
C ILE A 524 24.74 -3.85 15.42
N ILE A 525 23.63 -3.83 16.17
CA ILE A 525 23.59 -3.63 17.63
C ILE A 525 24.32 -4.76 18.36
N GLU A 526 24.19 -6.01 17.91
CA GLU A 526 24.92 -7.16 18.45
C GLU A 526 26.44 -7.00 18.30
N LEU A 527 26.90 -6.60 17.10
CA LEU A 527 28.31 -6.33 16.83
C LEU A 527 28.86 -5.15 17.66
N GLN A 528 28.05 -4.10 17.86
CA GLN A 528 28.40 -2.95 18.69
C GLN A 528 28.59 -3.35 20.15
N TYR A 529 27.61 -3.99 20.80
CA TYR A 529 27.71 -4.39 22.20
C TYR A 529 28.83 -5.42 22.44
N LYS A 530 29.04 -6.37 21.53
CA LYS A 530 30.18 -7.29 21.60
C LYS A 530 31.52 -6.55 21.52
N GLY A 531 31.65 -5.60 20.60
CA GLY A 531 32.85 -4.78 20.48
C GLY A 531 33.12 -3.89 21.69
N GLU A 532 32.10 -3.27 22.28
CA GLU A 532 32.23 -2.44 23.49
C GLU A 532 32.63 -3.26 24.71
N TYR A 533 32.08 -4.47 24.86
CA TYR A 533 32.48 -5.43 25.89
C TYR A 533 33.94 -5.86 25.73
N GLU A 534 34.32 -6.32 24.53
CA GLU A 534 35.69 -6.76 24.24
C GLU A 534 36.74 -5.66 24.45
N ASP A 535 36.46 -4.41 24.05
CA ASP A 535 37.38 -3.30 24.26
C ASP A 535 37.49 -2.93 25.74
N THR A 536 36.40 -3.06 26.50
CA THR A 536 36.41 -2.80 27.94
C THR A 536 37.25 -3.85 28.67
N GLU A 537 37.12 -5.15 28.35
CA GLU A 537 37.97 -6.19 28.92
C GLU A 537 39.44 -6.08 28.48
N LYS A 538 39.73 -5.69 27.23
CA LYS A 538 41.09 -5.41 26.75
C LYS A 538 41.71 -4.23 27.52
N LEU A 539 40.97 -3.14 27.72
CA LEU A 539 41.45 -1.99 28.50
C LEU A 539 41.67 -2.35 29.98
N LEU A 540 40.79 -3.15 30.59
CA LEU A 540 40.92 -3.53 32.01
C LEU A 540 42.06 -4.53 32.27
N SER A 541 42.24 -5.53 31.39
CA SER A 541 43.36 -6.48 31.47
C SER A 541 44.74 -5.83 31.24
N MET A 542 44.80 -4.70 30.52
CA MET A 542 46.01 -3.87 30.43
C MET A 542 46.30 -3.02 31.68
N PHE A 543 45.38 -2.94 32.65
CA PHE A 543 45.48 -2.08 33.84
C PHE A 543 45.03 -2.78 35.14
N GLU A 544 45.65 -3.92 35.45
CA GLU A 544 45.45 -4.62 36.72
C GLU A 544 45.51 -3.66 37.94
N GLY A 545 44.53 -3.78 38.84
CA GLY A 545 44.44 -3.01 40.08
C GLY A 545 43.63 -1.70 40.02
N PHE A 546 43.13 -1.26 38.87
CA PHE A 546 42.31 -0.04 38.79
C PHE A 546 40.89 -0.23 39.36
N LYS A 547 40.56 0.52 40.43
CA LYS A 547 39.18 0.68 40.92
C LYS A 547 38.58 1.99 40.41
N PHE A 548 37.61 1.90 39.51
CA PHE A 548 36.82 3.05 39.06
C PHE A 548 35.87 3.53 40.18
N LYS A 549 35.70 4.85 40.33
CA LYS A 549 34.73 5.42 41.28
C LYS A 549 33.31 5.21 40.74
N ARG A 550 32.43 4.61 41.55
CA ARG A 550 31.00 4.46 41.22
C ARG A 550 30.32 5.85 41.22
N ASN A 551 29.84 6.27 40.05
CA ASN A 551 28.97 7.45 39.91
C ASN A 551 27.52 7.10 40.30
N GLY A 552 26.72 8.09 40.70
CA GLY A 552 25.38 7.88 41.27
C GLY A 552 24.38 7.08 40.41
N HIS A 553 24.60 7.00 39.10
CA HIS A 553 23.80 6.15 38.21
C HIS A 553 23.98 4.64 38.48
N SER A 554 25.12 4.18 39.01
CA SER A 554 25.35 2.74 39.24
C SER A 554 24.32 2.17 40.21
N LYS A 555 23.97 2.89 41.29
CA LYS A 555 23.01 2.41 42.31
C LYS A 555 21.60 2.12 41.78
N LYS A 556 21.11 2.88 40.80
CA LYS A 556 19.82 2.58 40.15
C LYS A 556 19.89 1.30 39.30
N ILE A 557 21.05 1.04 38.70
CA ILE A 557 21.26 -0.10 37.79
C ILE A 557 21.60 -1.36 38.59
N GLU A 558 22.39 -1.26 39.66
CA GLU A 558 22.55 -2.29 40.71
C GLU A 558 21.18 -2.76 41.21
N GLY A 559 20.24 -1.83 41.45
CA GLY A 559 18.84 -2.14 41.75
C GLY A 559 18.14 -2.97 40.67
N TYR A 560 18.14 -2.53 39.40
CA TYR A 560 17.52 -3.29 38.30
C TYR A 560 18.18 -4.64 38.03
N LEU A 561 19.51 -4.74 38.17
CA LEU A 561 20.26 -5.98 38.02
C LEU A 561 19.94 -6.95 39.16
N GLN A 562 19.81 -6.48 40.40
CA GLN A 562 19.39 -7.30 41.53
C GLN A 562 17.92 -7.75 41.40
N GLU A 563 17.02 -6.85 41.01
CA GLU A 563 15.60 -7.17 40.73
C GLU A 563 15.44 -8.15 39.54
N PHE A 564 16.45 -8.24 38.66
CA PHE A 564 16.54 -9.24 37.60
C PHE A 564 17.15 -10.57 38.08
N ARG A 565 18.18 -10.53 38.94
CA ARG A 565 18.74 -11.72 39.63
C ARG A 565 17.64 -12.44 40.45
N GLU A 566 16.70 -11.69 41.04
CA GLU A 566 15.57 -12.21 41.83
C GLU A 566 14.38 -12.71 40.99
N LYS A 567 14.03 -12.00 39.90
CA LYS A 567 12.91 -12.36 39.00
C LYS A 567 13.28 -12.15 37.53
N PRO A 568 13.97 -13.11 36.89
CA PRO A 568 14.34 -13.00 35.48
C PRO A 568 13.08 -13.08 34.60
N SER A 569 12.85 -12.06 33.77
CA SER A 569 11.73 -12.04 32.83
C SER A 569 12.10 -11.38 31.49
N VAL A 570 11.44 -11.82 30.43
CA VAL A 570 11.61 -11.34 29.05
C VAL A 570 11.44 -9.82 28.95
N TYR A 571 10.41 -9.28 29.60
CA TYR A 571 10.14 -7.84 29.66
C TYR A 571 11.28 -7.05 30.35
N LYS A 572 11.84 -7.58 31.45
CA LYS A 572 12.99 -6.96 32.12
C LYS A 572 14.26 -7.02 31.27
N CYS A 573 14.53 -8.12 30.56
CA CYS A 573 15.66 -8.20 29.63
C CYS A 573 15.60 -7.07 28.59
N LEU A 574 14.44 -6.90 27.95
CA LEU A 574 14.23 -5.86 26.93
C LEU A 574 14.36 -4.45 27.54
N LYS A 575 13.73 -4.20 28.69
CA LYS A 575 13.75 -2.89 29.37
C LYS A 575 15.14 -2.46 29.83
N ILE A 576 15.98 -3.40 30.29
CA ILE A 576 17.39 -3.14 30.61
C ILE A 576 18.20 -2.93 29.32
N ALA A 577 18.02 -3.78 28.31
CA ALA A 577 18.78 -3.71 27.06
C ALA A 577 18.49 -2.47 26.19
N GLN A 578 17.34 -1.82 26.40
CA GLN A 578 16.96 -0.53 25.79
C GLN A 578 17.69 0.68 26.40
N MET A 579 18.27 0.54 27.60
CA MET A 579 19.02 1.62 28.25
C MET A 579 20.47 1.61 27.78
N LYS A 580 20.92 2.71 27.15
CA LYS A 580 22.33 2.85 26.75
C LYS A 580 23.21 3.10 27.98
N PHE A 581 24.03 2.11 28.33
CA PHE A 581 25.06 2.21 29.36
C PHE A 581 26.44 1.93 28.76
N ARG A 582 27.50 2.51 29.34
CA ARG A 582 28.88 2.10 29.04
C ARG A 582 29.35 1.11 30.09
N PHE A 583 29.98 0.02 29.62
CA PHE A 583 30.47 -1.08 30.47
C PHE A 583 31.52 -0.65 31.51
N ASP A 584 32.23 0.46 31.30
CA ASP A 584 33.31 0.96 32.14
C ASP A 584 32.89 1.44 33.54
N TYR A 585 31.60 1.66 33.80
CA TYR A 585 31.09 2.04 35.11
C TYR A 585 30.74 0.85 36.02
N PHE A 586 30.88 -0.39 35.54
CA PHE A 586 30.43 -1.60 36.23
C PHE A 586 31.57 -2.51 36.70
N VAL A 587 31.33 -3.23 37.80
CA VAL A 587 32.19 -4.35 38.22
C VAL A 587 32.04 -5.52 37.24
N GLN A 588 32.99 -6.47 37.26
CA GLN A 588 33.06 -7.55 36.26
C GLN A 588 31.76 -8.36 36.18
N GLU A 589 31.22 -8.81 37.32
CA GLU A 589 29.93 -9.53 37.38
C GLU A 589 28.79 -8.77 36.69
N ASP A 590 28.73 -7.45 36.87
CA ASP A 590 27.66 -6.62 36.31
C ASP A 590 27.90 -6.30 34.82
N ARG A 591 29.16 -6.27 34.35
CA ARG A 591 29.49 -6.20 32.90
C ARG A 591 29.09 -7.48 32.19
N GLU A 592 29.48 -8.63 32.76
CA GLU A 592 29.12 -9.96 32.26
C GLU A 592 27.60 -10.13 32.23
N LEU A 593 26.91 -9.83 33.34
CA LEU A 593 25.45 -9.88 33.44
C LEU A 593 24.75 -8.93 32.46
N LEU A 594 25.24 -7.69 32.29
CA LEU A 594 24.68 -6.73 31.34
C LEU A 594 24.84 -7.19 29.89
N TYR A 595 26.03 -7.68 29.51
CA TYR A 595 26.26 -8.26 28.18
C TYR A 595 25.35 -9.47 27.92
N ASP A 596 25.19 -10.34 28.91
CA ASP A 596 24.33 -11.53 28.82
C ASP A 596 22.84 -11.15 28.77
N ILE A 597 22.43 -10.03 29.38
CA ILE A 597 21.09 -9.43 29.24
C ILE A 597 20.86 -8.86 27.83
N HIS A 598 21.79 -8.06 27.30
CA HIS A 598 21.69 -7.55 25.92
C HIS A 598 21.62 -8.72 24.91
N LYS A 599 22.47 -9.74 25.06
CA LYS A 599 22.46 -10.96 24.26
C LYS A 599 21.12 -11.69 24.33
N LYS A 600 20.56 -11.88 25.53
CA LYS A 600 19.21 -12.47 25.71
C LYS A 600 18.12 -11.62 25.04
N ALA A 601 18.16 -10.30 25.19
CA ALA A 601 17.20 -9.38 24.56
C ALA A 601 17.26 -9.42 23.01
N ILE A 602 18.47 -9.48 22.43
CA ILE A 602 18.67 -9.63 20.97
C ILE A 602 18.12 -10.97 20.49
N VAL A 603 18.38 -12.07 21.20
CA VAL A 603 17.81 -13.41 20.87
C VAL A 603 16.28 -13.41 20.96
N ILE A 604 15.71 -12.76 21.97
CA ILE A 604 14.25 -12.61 22.12
C ILE A 604 13.66 -11.85 20.93
N LYS A 605 14.17 -10.66 20.60
CA LYS A 605 13.64 -9.84 19.49
C LYS A 605 13.86 -10.50 18.13
N THR A 606 14.97 -11.22 17.97
CA THR A 606 15.25 -12.07 16.79
C THR A 606 14.17 -13.15 16.64
N LYS A 607 13.82 -13.87 17.70
CA LYS A 607 12.75 -14.89 17.64
C LYS A 607 11.38 -14.30 17.33
N GLU A 608 11.05 -13.14 17.88
CA GLU A 608 9.81 -12.42 17.54
C GLU A 608 9.74 -12.08 16.04
N LEU A 609 10.83 -11.53 15.48
CA LEU A 609 10.93 -11.19 14.06
C LEU A 609 10.90 -12.43 13.15
N ILE A 610 11.53 -13.54 13.55
CA ILE A 610 11.44 -14.84 12.87
C ILE A 610 9.98 -15.35 12.89
N GLN A 611 9.26 -15.25 14.01
CA GLN A 611 7.86 -15.68 14.09
C GLN A 611 6.91 -14.79 13.28
N ASN A 612 7.17 -13.48 13.21
CA ASN A 612 6.44 -12.56 12.33
C ASN A 612 6.71 -12.90 10.86
N ALA A 613 7.99 -13.11 10.48
CA ALA A 613 8.37 -13.51 9.13
C ALA A 613 7.77 -14.87 8.73
N GLN A 614 7.75 -15.87 9.62
CA GLN A 614 7.16 -17.18 9.31
C GLN A 614 5.64 -17.12 9.11
N ARG A 615 4.92 -16.20 9.76
CA ARG A 615 3.51 -15.91 9.43
C ARG A 615 3.39 -15.29 8.04
N LEU A 616 4.17 -14.24 7.76
CA LEU A 616 4.16 -13.54 6.48
C LEU A 616 4.59 -14.42 5.30
N PHE A 617 5.57 -15.32 5.50
CA PHE A 617 6.01 -16.30 4.50
C PHE A 617 4.94 -17.36 4.21
N LYS A 618 4.09 -17.72 5.19
CA LYS A 618 2.93 -18.58 4.96
C LYS A 618 1.89 -17.89 4.09
N GLU A 619 1.73 -16.58 4.25
CA GLU A 619 0.78 -15.76 3.51
C GLU A 619 1.27 -15.40 2.10
N MET A 620 2.59 -15.24 1.89
CA MET A 620 3.19 -15.04 0.57
C MET A 620 3.48 -16.35 -0.19
N GLY A 621 3.49 -17.51 0.48
CA GLY A 621 3.75 -18.84 -0.11
C GLY A 621 5.21 -19.09 -0.54
N GLY A 622 5.82 -18.16 -1.27
CA GLY A 622 7.22 -18.18 -1.69
C GLY A 622 7.81 -16.77 -1.84
N VAL A 623 9.12 -16.64 -1.64
CA VAL A 623 9.82 -15.36 -1.48
C VAL A 623 11.21 -15.40 -2.09
N LEU A 624 11.57 -14.39 -2.89
CA LEU A 624 12.97 -14.12 -3.26
C LEU A 624 13.69 -13.49 -2.05
N LEU A 625 14.60 -14.23 -1.42
CA LEU A 625 15.39 -13.76 -0.27
C LEU A 625 16.40 -12.66 -0.67
N GLY A 626 16.90 -12.74 -1.91
CA GLY A 626 17.84 -11.78 -2.48
C GLY A 626 18.85 -12.44 -3.42
N ASN A 627 19.98 -11.75 -3.61
CA ASN A 627 21.07 -12.15 -4.51
C ASN A 627 22.43 -11.99 -3.80
N ASP A 628 23.43 -12.73 -4.29
CA ASP A 628 24.83 -12.64 -3.84
C ASP A 628 25.72 -11.82 -4.81
N ARG A 629 27.04 -11.76 -4.55
CA ARG A 629 28.02 -11.09 -5.43
C ARG A 629 28.04 -11.60 -6.88
N HIS A 630 27.58 -12.83 -7.12
CA HIS A 630 27.47 -13.44 -8.44
C HIS A 630 26.07 -13.33 -9.07
N GLN A 631 25.19 -12.53 -8.45
CA GLN A 631 23.80 -12.29 -8.86
C GLN A 631 22.85 -13.51 -8.83
N ARG A 632 23.28 -14.66 -8.29
CA ARG A 632 22.41 -15.86 -8.16
C ARG A 632 21.17 -15.54 -7.33
N ASN A 633 19.98 -15.94 -7.80
CA ASN A 633 18.72 -15.74 -7.06
C ASN A 633 18.53 -16.83 -6.00
N TYR A 634 18.07 -16.44 -4.81
CA TYR A 634 17.79 -17.34 -3.68
C TYR A 634 16.29 -17.34 -3.37
N PHE A 635 15.57 -18.39 -3.76
CA PHE A 635 14.11 -18.49 -3.59
C PHE A 635 13.75 -19.43 -2.43
N TYR A 636 13.00 -18.94 -1.45
CA TYR A 636 12.45 -19.74 -0.36
C TYR A 636 10.98 -20.06 -0.61
N VAL A 637 10.57 -21.33 -0.44
CA VAL A 637 9.17 -21.77 -0.54
C VAL A 637 8.72 -22.31 0.81
N PHE A 638 7.70 -21.69 1.42
CA PHE A 638 7.34 -21.92 2.82
C PHE A 638 6.77 -23.31 3.11
N ASP A 639 6.01 -23.87 2.17
CA ASP A 639 5.41 -25.20 2.30
C ASP A 639 6.43 -26.34 2.09
N LEU A 640 7.40 -26.12 1.21
CA LEU A 640 8.49 -27.08 0.97
C LEU A 640 9.56 -26.99 2.08
N SER A 641 9.70 -25.82 2.72
CA SER A 641 10.78 -25.45 3.64
C SER A 641 12.18 -25.73 3.07
N VAL A 642 12.38 -25.33 1.81
CA VAL A 642 13.63 -25.45 1.05
C VAL A 642 13.99 -24.07 0.49
N VAL A 643 15.29 -23.76 0.42
CA VAL A 643 15.81 -22.65 -0.39
C VAL A 643 16.38 -23.23 -1.67
N PHE A 644 15.91 -22.74 -2.81
CA PHE A 644 16.43 -23.03 -4.14
C PHE A 644 17.39 -21.93 -4.57
N ILE A 645 18.53 -22.30 -5.15
CA ILE A 645 19.51 -21.39 -5.72
C ILE A 645 19.50 -21.55 -7.24
N GLU A 646 19.25 -20.46 -7.95
CA GLU A 646 19.35 -20.40 -9.40
C GLU A 646 20.81 -20.20 -9.82
N THR A 647 21.35 -21.06 -10.69
CA THR A 647 22.68 -20.91 -11.28
C THR A 647 22.61 -20.93 -12.81
N SER A 648 23.73 -20.67 -13.49
CA SER A 648 23.81 -20.64 -14.95
C SER A 648 23.69 -22.01 -15.63
N GLU A 649 23.80 -23.10 -14.88
CA GLU A 649 23.82 -24.47 -15.43
C GLU A 649 22.74 -25.37 -14.80
N ASP A 650 22.56 -25.29 -13.48
CA ASP A 650 21.54 -26.06 -12.75
C ASP A 650 20.93 -25.29 -11.55
N TRP A 651 19.95 -25.91 -10.90
CA TRP A 651 19.42 -25.45 -9.62
C TRP A 651 20.12 -26.19 -8.46
N LYS A 652 20.51 -25.48 -7.40
CA LYS A 652 20.97 -26.11 -6.15
C LYS A 652 19.87 -26.05 -5.08
N ILE A 653 19.91 -26.99 -4.14
CA ILE A 653 18.98 -27.06 -3.00
C ILE A 653 19.73 -26.90 -1.67
N LEU A 654 19.17 -26.08 -0.78
CA LEU A 654 19.49 -26.08 0.65
C LEU A 654 18.32 -26.73 1.39
N SER A 655 18.48 -28.01 1.73
CA SER A 655 17.48 -28.84 2.43
C SER A 655 17.72 -28.95 3.94
N SER A 656 18.92 -28.63 4.43
CA SER A 656 19.25 -28.64 5.86
C SER A 656 19.67 -27.27 6.41
N GLN A 657 19.56 -27.10 7.73
CA GLN A 657 20.06 -25.92 8.42
C GLN A 657 21.59 -25.77 8.28
N ASN A 658 22.31 -26.89 8.21
CA ASN A 658 23.77 -26.91 8.05
C ASN A 658 24.19 -26.24 6.72
N ASP A 659 23.43 -26.44 5.65
CA ASP A 659 23.74 -25.87 4.34
C ASP A 659 23.48 -24.35 4.30
N ILE A 660 22.48 -23.87 5.05
CA ILE A 660 22.29 -22.44 5.29
C ILE A 660 23.45 -21.87 6.13
N TYR A 661 23.92 -22.56 7.17
CA TYR A 661 25.09 -22.11 7.93
C TYR A 661 26.36 -22.05 7.06
N LYS A 662 26.61 -23.04 6.18
CA LYS A 662 27.70 -22.99 5.18
C LYS A 662 27.59 -21.75 4.30
N LEU A 663 26.41 -21.49 3.71
CA LEU A 663 26.16 -20.32 2.87
C LEU A 663 26.39 -19.01 3.64
N MET A 664 25.88 -18.92 4.87
CA MET A 664 26.06 -17.74 5.73
C MET A 664 27.53 -17.48 6.08
N THR A 665 28.40 -18.51 6.10
CA THR A 665 29.85 -18.31 6.27
C THR A 665 30.58 -17.81 5.02
N THR A 666 29.98 -17.91 3.83
CA THR A 666 30.56 -17.40 2.56
C THR A 666 29.94 -16.08 2.08
N LEU A 667 28.98 -15.51 2.82
CA LEU A 667 28.35 -14.22 2.53
C LEU A 667 29.01 -13.12 3.37
N GLN A 668 29.37 -12.00 2.74
CA GLN A 668 30.03 -10.89 3.40
C GLN A 668 28.99 -9.95 4.02
N PRO A 669 28.97 -9.75 5.36
CA PRO A 669 27.87 -9.03 6.03
C PRO A 669 27.86 -7.52 5.79
N TYR A 670 28.90 -6.96 5.15
CA TYR A 670 29.07 -5.53 4.91
C TYR A 670 28.55 -5.07 3.54
N GLY A 671 28.47 -5.97 2.54
CA GLY A 671 27.94 -5.65 1.21
C GLY A 671 26.42 -5.46 1.23
N ARG A 672 25.88 -4.54 0.43
CA ARG A 672 24.47 -4.13 0.53
C ARG A 672 23.51 -5.25 0.13
N ARG A 673 23.89 -6.07 -0.86
CA ARG A 673 23.13 -7.24 -1.31
C ARG A 673 23.24 -8.41 -0.33
N GLU A 674 24.47 -8.76 0.04
CA GLU A 674 24.74 -9.94 0.87
C GLU A 674 24.30 -9.76 2.33
N GLY A 675 24.41 -8.55 2.89
CA GLY A 675 23.84 -8.23 4.21
C GLY A 675 22.30 -8.36 4.26
N ARG A 676 21.61 -8.07 3.15
CA ARG A 676 20.16 -8.36 3.00
C ARG A 676 19.92 -9.87 2.94
N LEU A 677 20.60 -10.59 2.06
CA LEU A 677 20.44 -12.03 1.89
C LEU A 677 20.72 -12.78 3.21
N LEU A 678 21.79 -12.42 3.93
CA LEU A 678 22.13 -12.97 5.24
C LEU A 678 21.08 -12.66 6.31
N SER A 679 20.45 -11.48 6.25
CA SER A 679 19.30 -11.14 7.11
C SER A 679 18.05 -11.94 6.77
N ALA A 680 17.82 -12.25 5.49
CA ALA A 680 16.70 -13.05 5.01
C ALA A 680 16.86 -14.56 5.34
N LEU A 681 18.07 -15.11 5.19
CA LEU A 681 18.40 -16.49 5.56
C LEU A 681 18.16 -16.76 7.06
N LYS A 682 18.45 -15.79 7.93
CA LYS A 682 18.11 -15.87 9.38
C LYS A 682 16.62 -16.06 9.65
N LEU A 683 15.72 -15.63 8.75
CA LEU A 683 14.27 -15.75 8.94
C LEU A 683 13.73 -17.14 8.59
N CYS A 684 14.32 -17.82 7.59
CA CYS A 684 13.90 -19.16 7.17
C CYS A 684 14.66 -20.31 7.86
N ILE A 685 15.87 -20.07 8.38
CA ILE A 685 16.78 -21.13 8.87
C ILE A 685 16.15 -22.07 9.89
N GLU A 686 15.37 -21.56 10.85
CA GLU A 686 14.73 -22.41 11.86
C GLU A 686 13.81 -23.48 11.24
N ARG A 687 13.14 -23.15 10.12
CA ARG A 687 12.09 -23.97 9.49
C ARG A 687 12.64 -24.90 8.39
N VAL A 688 13.75 -24.55 7.74
CA VAL A 688 14.34 -25.37 6.68
C VAL A 688 14.75 -26.75 7.23
N GLY A 689 14.38 -27.80 6.48
CA GLY A 689 14.52 -29.19 6.89
C GLY A 689 13.40 -29.76 7.78
N ARG A 690 12.47 -28.96 8.31
CA ARG A 690 11.39 -29.49 9.18
C ARG A 690 10.27 -30.23 8.43
N THR A 691 10.01 -29.89 7.17
CA THR A 691 8.92 -30.52 6.37
C THR A 691 9.39 -31.67 5.49
N THR A 692 10.69 -31.80 5.23
CA THR A 692 11.24 -32.96 4.52
C THR A 692 11.07 -34.24 5.35
N GLU A 693 11.30 -34.16 6.67
CA GLU A 693 10.99 -35.24 7.61
C GLU A 693 9.47 -35.50 7.70
N ALA A 694 8.66 -34.44 7.92
CA ALA A 694 7.23 -34.57 8.22
C ALA A 694 6.36 -35.12 7.08
N PHE A 695 6.81 -35.06 5.83
CA PHE A 695 6.13 -35.59 4.64
C PHE A 695 6.89 -36.76 3.98
N GLY A 696 8.01 -37.21 4.54
CA GLY A 696 8.81 -38.31 3.98
C GLY A 696 9.51 -37.96 2.67
N PHE A 697 9.87 -36.68 2.46
CA PHE A 697 10.45 -36.22 1.20
C PHE A 697 11.97 -36.50 1.12
N THR A 698 12.35 -37.58 0.44
CA THR A 698 13.67 -37.67 -0.21
C THR A 698 13.70 -36.80 -1.47
N GLU A 699 14.89 -36.38 -1.92
CA GLU A 699 15.05 -35.62 -3.19
C GLU A 699 14.41 -36.35 -4.38
N SER A 700 14.49 -37.68 -4.39
CA SER A 700 13.85 -38.57 -5.37
C SER A 700 12.32 -38.61 -5.31
N SER A 701 11.68 -38.23 -4.20
CA SER A 701 10.22 -38.35 -4.01
C SER A 701 9.42 -37.14 -4.53
N LEU A 702 10.00 -35.94 -4.44
CA LEU A 702 9.43 -34.70 -5.00
C LEU A 702 9.22 -34.81 -6.52
N PHE A 703 10.05 -35.63 -7.17
CA PHE A 703 10.12 -35.81 -8.61
C PHE A 703 9.83 -37.25 -9.09
N GLN A 704 9.36 -38.13 -8.20
CA GLN A 704 8.76 -39.43 -8.58
C GLN A 704 7.35 -39.23 -9.16
N PHE A 705 7.35 -38.78 -10.41
CA PHE A 705 6.22 -38.81 -11.30
C PHE A 705 6.26 -40.11 -12.12
N PRO A 706 5.11 -40.77 -12.39
CA PRO A 706 5.06 -41.66 -13.54
C PRO A 706 5.41 -40.83 -14.79
N THR A 707 6.18 -41.39 -15.72
CA THR A 707 6.46 -40.74 -17.00
C THR A 707 5.14 -40.40 -17.70
N PRO A 708 4.94 -39.16 -18.18
CA PRO A 708 3.82 -38.81 -19.05
C PRO A 708 3.77 -39.80 -20.21
N GLY A 709 2.67 -40.55 -20.28
CA GLY A 709 2.58 -41.74 -21.11
C GLY A 709 2.09 -41.37 -22.48
N ILE A 710 2.92 -40.65 -23.25
CA ILE A 710 2.56 -39.94 -24.50
C ILE A 710 1.54 -40.73 -25.32
N LYS A 711 0.27 -40.38 -25.09
CA LYS A 711 -0.85 -40.70 -25.95
C LYS A 711 -1.25 -39.38 -26.56
N GLU A 712 -1.29 -39.32 -27.88
CA GLU A 712 -1.97 -38.22 -28.57
C GLU A 712 -3.34 -38.02 -27.91
N TYR A 713 -3.60 -36.84 -27.36
CA TYR A 713 -4.91 -36.54 -26.75
C TYR A 713 -5.95 -36.35 -27.85
N LYS A 714 -6.30 -37.46 -28.49
CA LYS A 714 -7.60 -37.61 -29.13
C LYS A 714 -8.60 -37.57 -27.99
N MET A 715 -9.24 -36.41 -27.82
CA MET A 715 -10.63 -36.44 -27.41
C MET A 715 -11.32 -37.50 -28.26
N ASP A 716 -12.02 -38.44 -27.64
CA ASP A 716 -13.01 -39.21 -28.37
C ASP A 716 -14.03 -38.21 -28.91
N LEU A 717 -13.97 -37.88 -30.22
CA LEU A 717 -14.92 -36.96 -30.83
C LEU A 717 -16.37 -37.44 -30.59
N PHE A 718 -16.56 -38.76 -30.58
CA PHE A 718 -17.77 -39.46 -30.17
C PHE A 718 -18.33 -39.05 -28.79
N ALA A 719 -17.53 -38.47 -27.89
CA ALA A 719 -17.97 -37.93 -26.61
C ALA A 719 -18.55 -36.50 -26.72
N SER A 720 -17.88 -35.59 -27.44
CA SER A 720 -18.39 -34.22 -27.64
C SER A 720 -19.55 -34.16 -28.64
N ASP A 721 -19.58 -35.06 -29.62
CA ASP A 721 -20.72 -35.33 -30.51
C ASP A 721 -22.02 -35.55 -29.73
N ASN A 722 -21.95 -36.37 -28.68
CA ASN A 722 -23.09 -36.61 -27.81
C ASN A 722 -23.41 -35.39 -26.95
N ALA A 723 -22.41 -34.66 -26.45
CA ALA A 723 -22.64 -33.46 -25.65
C ALA A 723 -23.39 -32.37 -26.43
N ILE A 724 -22.88 -31.96 -27.61
CA ILE A 724 -23.51 -30.92 -28.45
C ILE A 724 -24.94 -31.32 -28.82
N ARG A 725 -25.12 -32.54 -29.36
CA ARG A 725 -26.43 -33.06 -29.76
C ARG A 725 -27.41 -33.09 -28.58
N THR A 726 -26.97 -33.56 -27.42
CA THR A 726 -27.83 -33.68 -26.23
C THR A 726 -28.22 -32.31 -25.68
N SER A 727 -27.28 -31.36 -25.56
CA SER A 727 -27.59 -30.01 -25.09
C SER A 727 -28.51 -29.26 -26.06
N LEU A 728 -28.32 -29.42 -27.38
CA LEU A 728 -29.20 -28.82 -28.39
C LEU A 728 -30.60 -29.44 -28.41
N LEU A 729 -30.71 -30.77 -28.26
CA LEU A 729 -32.00 -31.46 -28.09
C LEU A 729 -32.72 -30.99 -26.82
N GLN A 730 -32.04 -31.01 -25.68
CA GLN A 730 -32.60 -30.55 -24.39
C GLN A 730 -33.09 -29.11 -24.47
N LEU A 731 -32.34 -28.21 -25.12
CA LEU A 731 -32.77 -26.83 -25.34
C LEU A 731 -34.00 -26.74 -26.25
N GLY A 732 -34.01 -27.48 -27.38
CA GLY A 732 -35.15 -27.54 -28.29
C GLY A 732 -36.43 -28.05 -27.60
N GLU A 733 -36.33 -29.14 -26.83
CA GLU A 733 -37.43 -29.70 -26.04
C GLU A 733 -37.95 -28.69 -25.01
N LYS A 734 -37.05 -28.09 -24.22
CA LYS A 734 -37.34 -27.06 -23.20
C LYS A 734 -37.99 -25.80 -23.79
N LEU A 735 -37.69 -25.45 -25.05
CA LEU A 735 -38.35 -24.37 -25.80
C LEU A 735 -39.73 -24.78 -26.33
N TYR A 736 -39.87 -26.02 -26.82
CA TYR A 736 -41.12 -26.58 -27.33
C TYR A 736 -42.16 -26.81 -26.21
N GLU A 737 -41.77 -27.40 -25.08
CA GLU A 737 -42.61 -27.58 -23.89
C GLU A 737 -43.07 -26.24 -23.30
N LYS A 738 -42.19 -25.23 -23.31
CA LYS A 738 -42.55 -23.85 -22.96
C LYS A 738 -43.27 -23.10 -24.09
N ALA A 739 -43.57 -23.74 -25.22
CA ALA A 739 -44.22 -23.15 -26.40
C ALA A 739 -43.66 -21.77 -26.79
N PHE A 740 -42.34 -21.60 -26.69
CA PHE A 740 -41.60 -20.41 -27.10
C PHE A 740 -41.24 -20.42 -28.60
N ILE A 741 -41.52 -21.53 -29.30
CA ILE A 741 -41.26 -21.73 -30.73
C ILE A 741 -42.49 -21.31 -31.55
N ASN A 742 -42.26 -20.61 -32.67
CA ASN A 742 -43.23 -20.18 -33.67
C ASN A 742 -43.27 -21.12 -34.89
N GLN A 743 -44.25 -20.92 -35.78
CA GLN A 743 -44.21 -21.51 -37.12
C GLN A 743 -43.11 -20.82 -37.96
N PRO A 744 -42.48 -21.52 -38.92
CA PRO A 744 -42.75 -22.91 -39.33
C PRO A 744 -42.19 -24.02 -38.42
N LEU A 745 -41.19 -23.77 -37.57
CA LEU A 745 -40.56 -24.85 -36.77
C LEU A 745 -41.53 -25.55 -35.81
N LEU A 746 -42.54 -24.86 -35.27
CA LEU A 746 -43.50 -25.45 -34.33
C LEU A 746 -44.25 -26.66 -34.90
N SER A 747 -44.57 -26.66 -36.20
CA SER A 747 -45.19 -27.82 -36.88
C SER A 747 -44.16 -28.90 -37.21
N LYS A 748 -42.97 -28.52 -37.69
CA LYS A 748 -41.89 -29.43 -38.09
C LYS A 748 -41.02 -29.94 -36.93
N PHE A 749 -41.28 -29.52 -35.69
CA PHE A 749 -40.45 -29.86 -34.52
C PHE A 749 -40.25 -31.38 -34.29
N PRO A 750 -41.24 -32.26 -34.50
CA PRO A 750 -41.03 -33.71 -34.40
C PRO A 750 -40.02 -34.23 -35.44
N GLU A 751 -40.04 -33.69 -36.67
CA GLU A 751 -39.12 -34.03 -37.75
C GLU A 751 -37.72 -33.49 -37.44
N TRP A 752 -37.62 -32.22 -37.04
CA TRP A 752 -36.38 -31.58 -36.57
C TRP A 752 -35.70 -32.39 -35.46
N LYS A 753 -36.47 -32.80 -34.45
CA LYS A 753 -36.00 -33.65 -33.35
C LYS A 753 -35.56 -35.03 -33.85
N GLY A 754 -36.30 -35.63 -34.79
CA GLY A 754 -35.95 -36.91 -35.42
C GLY A 754 -34.63 -36.85 -36.19
N CYS A 755 -34.46 -35.83 -37.04
CA CYS A 755 -33.23 -35.55 -37.78
C CYS A 755 -32.05 -35.32 -36.83
N LEU A 756 -32.14 -34.37 -35.89
CA LEU A 756 -31.05 -34.10 -34.94
C LEU A 756 -30.68 -35.34 -34.09
N SER A 757 -31.66 -36.19 -33.75
CA SER A 757 -31.42 -37.45 -33.04
C SER A 757 -30.71 -38.51 -33.89
N SER A 758 -31.01 -38.60 -35.19
CA SER A 758 -30.59 -39.71 -36.06
C SER A 758 -29.46 -39.37 -37.04
N THR A 759 -29.54 -38.24 -37.75
CA THR A 759 -28.58 -37.81 -38.78
C THR A 759 -27.61 -36.74 -38.28
N GLN A 760 -27.89 -36.10 -37.15
CA GLN A 760 -27.22 -34.86 -36.67
C GLN A 760 -27.34 -33.68 -37.64
N ASP A 761 -28.23 -33.75 -38.62
CA ASP A 761 -28.33 -32.79 -39.73
C ASP A 761 -29.80 -32.40 -39.94
N THR A 762 -30.10 -31.12 -39.71
CA THR A 762 -31.44 -30.53 -39.78
C THR A 762 -31.63 -29.60 -40.99
N THR A 763 -30.66 -29.55 -41.90
CA THR A 763 -30.72 -28.71 -43.11
C THR A 763 -31.98 -28.97 -43.93
N ASN A 764 -32.29 -30.25 -44.19
CA ASN A 764 -33.42 -30.69 -45.02
C ASN A 764 -34.82 -30.58 -44.36
N VAL A 765 -34.93 -30.05 -43.14
CA VAL A 765 -36.24 -29.84 -42.46
C VAL A 765 -37.00 -28.67 -43.11
N PHE A 766 -36.28 -27.72 -43.69
CA PHE A 766 -36.81 -26.46 -44.20
C PHE A 766 -36.62 -26.38 -45.71
N GLY A 767 -37.59 -25.77 -46.42
CA GLY A 767 -37.45 -25.52 -47.85
C GLY A 767 -36.43 -24.42 -48.14
N GLU A 768 -35.99 -24.28 -49.38
CA GLU A 768 -35.07 -23.21 -49.81
C GLU A 768 -35.59 -21.80 -49.45
N SER A 769 -36.91 -21.61 -49.42
CA SER A 769 -37.60 -20.39 -48.97
C SER A 769 -37.65 -20.17 -47.46
N ASP A 770 -37.51 -21.23 -46.67
CA ASP A 770 -37.75 -21.22 -45.21
C ASP A 770 -36.47 -20.88 -44.40
N VAL A 771 -35.30 -20.97 -45.03
CA VAL A 771 -33.98 -20.88 -44.38
C VAL A 771 -33.42 -19.44 -44.39
N VAL A 772 -33.88 -18.60 -45.32
CA VAL A 772 -33.45 -17.21 -45.47
C VAL A 772 -34.09 -16.34 -44.38
N ILE A 773 -33.25 -15.74 -43.53
CA ILE A 773 -33.63 -14.53 -42.79
C ILE A 773 -33.22 -13.34 -43.65
N GLU A 774 -34.18 -12.47 -43.96
CA GLU A 774 -33.92 -11.15 -44.53
C GLU A 774 -33.93 -10.12 -43.39
N TYR A 775 -32.90 -9.27 -43.33
CA TYR A 775 -32.89 -8.10 -42.44
C TYR A 775 -32.36 -6.91 -43.23
N ASN A 776 -33.19 -5.86 -43.38
CA ASN A 776 -32.93 -4.73 -44.29
C ASN A 776 -32.51 -5.19 -45.70
N ASP A 777 -33.29 -6.10 -46.28
CA ASP A 777 -33.08 -6.73 -47.60
C ASP A 777 -31.78 -7.55 -47.75
N GLU A 778 -31.00 -7.75 -46.68
CA GLU A 778 -29.81 -8.63 -46.68
C GLU A 778 -30.16 -10.08 -46.30
N VAL A 779 -29.87 -11.01 -47.20
CA VAL A 779 -29.97 -12.47 -47.01
C VAL A 779 -28.88 -12.97 -46.04
N VAL A 780 -29.29 -13.49 -44.88
CA VAL A 780 -28.36 -14.04 -43.86
C VAL A 780 -27.82 -15.43 -44.23
N LEU A 781 -28.52 -16.20 -45.08
CA LEU A 781 -28.13 -17.54 -45.52
C LEU A 781 -28.29 -17.72 -47.05
N PRO A 782 -27.21 -17.57 -47.83
CA PRO A 782 -27.21 -17.90 -49.25
C PRO A 782 -27.29 -19.42 -49.48
N ILE A 783 -28.24 -19.88 -50.28
CA ILE A 783 -28.54 -21.31 -50.51
C ILE A 783 -27.34 -22.04 -51.14
N ASP A 784 -26.57 -21.34 -51.97
CA ASP A 784 -25.33 -21.81 -52.62
C ASP A 784 -24.22 -22.21 -51.63
N GLN A 785 -24.27 -21.74 -50.37
CA GLN A 785 -23.29 -22.11 -49.34
C GLN A 785 -23.65 -23.40 -48.59
N MET A 786 -24.81 -24.01 -48.84
CA MET A 786 -25.21 -25.25 -48.16
C MET A 786 -24.42 -26.48 -48.65
N SER A 787 -23.92 -26.47 -49.88
CA SER A 787 -23.09 -27.55 -50.45
C SER A 787 -21.62 -27.42 -50.02
N GLY A 788 -21.28 -28.00 -48.86
CA GLY A 788 -19.91 -28.04 -48.33
C GLY A 788 -19.78 -27.90 -46.82
N LEU A 789 -20.90 -27.62 -46.13
CA LEU A 789 -20.95 -27.38 -44.68
C LEU A 789 -20.28 -28.49 -43.86
N THR A 790 -19.40 -28.09 -42.94
CA THR A 790 -18.77 -28.97 -41.96
C THR A 790 -19.79 -29.53 -40.95
N ARG A 791 -19.41 -30.60 -40.25
CA ARG A 791 -20.21 -31.22 -39.18
C ARG A 791 -20.71 -30.21 -38.14
N ILE A 792 -19.83 -29.32 -37.68
CA ILE A 792 -20.17 -28.35 -36.63
C ILE A 792 -21.11 -27.25 -37.16
N GLN A 793 -20.96 -26.84 -38.41
CA GLN A 793 -21.89 -25.89 -39.06
C GLN A 793 -23.30 -26.49 -39.26
N LYS A 794 -23.41 -27.79 -39.55
CA LYS A 794 -24.72 -28.50 -39.62
C LYS A 794 -25.44 -28.51 -38.26
N LEU A 795 -24.69 -28.69 -37.18
CA LEU A 795 -25.22 -28.57 -35.81
C LEU A 795 -25.55 -27.11 -35.45
N ALA A 796 -24.74 -26.15 -35.91
CA ALA A 796 -25.01 -24.72 -35.77
C ALA A 796 -26.28 -24.27 -36.51
N ILE A 797 -26.61 -24.87 -37.66
CA ILE A 797 -27.88 -24.65 -38.36
C ILE A 797 -29.07 -25.14 -37.52
N GLY A 798 -28.93 -26.25 -36.79
CA GLY A 798 -29.96 -26.69 -35.83
C GLY A 798 -30.21 -25.65 -34.72
N LEU A 799 -29.16 -25.01 -34.23
CA LEU A 799 -29.26 -23.89 -33.27
C LEU A 799 -29.85 -22.63 -33.93
N PHE A 800 -29.40 -22.26 -35.12
CA PHE A 800 -29.93 -21.14 -35.92
C PHE A 800 -31.44 -21.27 -36.16
N GLN A 801 -31.93 -22.47 -36.49
CA GLN A 801 -33.36 -22.74 -36.68
C GLN A 801 -34.17 -22.48 -35.40
N LEU A 802 -33.66 -22.86 -34.22
CA LEU A 802 -34.29 -22.53 -32.92
C LEU A 802 -34.27 -21.02 -32.63
N VAL A 803 -33.18 -20.32 -32.96
CA VAL A 803 -33.02 -18.87 -32.75
C VAL A 803 -33.98 -18.10 -33.66
N ASN A 804 -34.04 -18.43 -34.95
CA ASN A 804 -34.92 -17.80 -35.94
C ASN A 804 -36.41 -17.98 -35.58
N ASN A 805 -36.79 -19.16 -35.11
CA ASN A 805 -38.18 -19.49 -34.81
C ASN A 805 -38.60 -19.18 -33.36
N ILE A 806 -37.81 -18.45 -32.55
CA ILE A 806 -38.22 -18.10 -31.19
C ILE A 806 -39.18 -16.90 -31.16
N GLN A 807 -40.10 -16.90 -30.20
CA GLN A 807 -40.92 -15.72 -29.89
C GLN A 807 -40.01 -14.60 -29.37
N LEU A 808 -39.95 -13.47 -30.10
CA LEU A 808 -39.16 -12.31 -29.74
C LEU A 808 -39.54 -11.77 -28.34
N GLU A 809 -40.80 -11.89 -27.94
CA GLU A 809 -41.26 -11.52 -26.58
C GLU A 809 -40.65 -12.39 -25.46
N CYS A 810 -39.93 -13.46 -25.79
CA CYS A 810 -39.16 -14.28 -24.85
C CYS A 810 -37.66 -13.93 -24.82
N LEU A 811 -37.13 -13.10 -25.73
CA LEU A 811 -35.73 -12.65 -25.71
C LEU A 811 -35.52 -11.40 -24.83
N LYS A 812 -34.33 -11.22 -24.27
CA LYS A 812 -33.94 -10.02 -23.50
C LYS A 812 -33.46 -8.88 -24.43
N VAL A 813 -33.54 -7.66 -23.93
CA VAL A 813 -32.68 -6.54 -24.40
C VAL A 813 -31.21 -6.94 -24.12
N PRO A 814 -30.23 -6.70 -25.01
CA PRO A 814 -30.32 -5.88 -26.23
C PRO A 814 -30.64 -6.63 -27.52
N PHE A 815 -31.03 -7.92 -27.49
CA PHE A 815 -31.31 -8.70 -28.70
C PHE A 815 -32.63 -8.31 -29.39
N ILE A 816 -33.55 -7.72 -28.63
CA ILE A 816 -34.79 -7.12 -29.13
C ILE A 816 -34.90 -5.65 -28.75
N ASP A 817 -35.55 -4.87 -29.61
CA ASP A 817 -36.10 -3.57 -29.24
C ASP A 817 -37.63 -3.68 -29.07
N ASN A 818 -38.19 -2.81 -28.23
CA ASN A 818 -39.61 -2.63 -27.96
C ASN A 818 -39.94 -1.16 -27.65
N SER A 819 -39.07 -0.22 -28.04
CA SER A 819 -39.20 1.23 -27.85
C SER A 819 -40.51 1.79 -28.42
N ASP A 820 -40.85 1.40 -29.65
CA ASP A 820 -42.09 1.76 -30.35
C ASP A 820 -43.33 0.97 -29.88
N GLY A 821 -43.18 0.04 -28.92
CA GLY A 821 -44.26 -0.87 -28.46
C GLY A 821 -44.54 -2.04 -29.41
N GLU A 822 -43.79 -2.17 -30.48
CA GLU A 822 -43.70 -3.35 -31.35
C GLU A 822 -42.35 -4.04 -31.12
N VAL A 823 -42.33 -5.34 -30.87
CA VAL A 823 -41.10 -6.08 -30.56
C VAL A 823 -40.38 -6.46 -31.86
N LYS A 824 -39.16 -5.94 -32.05
CA LYS A 824 -38.35 -6.13 -33.27
C LYS A 824 -36.99 -6.75 -32.96
N PRO A 825 -36.41 -7.55 -33.87
CA PRO A 825 -35.03 -8.00 -33.75
C PRO A 825 -34.08 -6.80 -33.90
N THR A 826 -32.97 -6.82 -33.17
CA THR A 826 -31.90 -5.82 -33.32
C THR A 826 -30.75 -6.36 -34.16
N ILE A 827 -29.87 -5.47 -34.61
CA ILE A 827 -28.59 -5.83 -35.24
C ILE A 827 -27.76 -6.81 -34.38
N THR A 828 -27.85 -6.73 -33.05
CA THR A 828 -27.21 -7.68 -32.12
C THR A 828 -27.66 -9.12 -32.36
N LEU A 829 -28.97 -9.34 -32.56
CA LEU A 829 -29.52 -10.67 -32.85
C LEU A 829 -29.15 -11.14 -34.26
N VAL A 830 -29.07 -10.22 -35.23
CA VAL A 830 -28.64 -10.51 -36.61
C VAL A 830 -27.17 -10.93 -36.64
N GLU A 831 -26.28 -10.20 -35.97
CA GLU A 831 -24.85 -10.53 -35.89
C GLU A 831 -24.59 -11.84 -35.12
N PHE A 832 -25.39 -12.15 -34.09
CA PHE A 832 -25.38 -13.46 -33.45
C PHE A 832 -25.77 -14.60 -34.42
N MET A 833 -26.81 -14.38 -35.22
CA MET A 833 -27.28 -15.38 -36.20
C MET A 833 -26.29 -15.56 -37.35
N ARG A 834 -25.62 -14.49 -37.78
CA ARG A 834 -24.50 -14.53 -38.75
C ARG A 834 -23.30 -15.31 -38.18
N SER A 835 -22.92 -15.08 -36.93
CA SER A 835 -21.73 -15.72 -36.36
C SER A 835 -21.85 -17.23 -36.13
N LEU A 836 -23.07 -17.75 -35.93
CA LEU A 836 -23.34 -19.20 -35.88
C LEU A 836 -22.80 -19.95 -37.11
N LEU A 837 -22.82 -19.32 -38.29
CA LEU A 837 -22.41 -19.93 -39.55
C LEU A 837 -20.88 -19.97 -39.70
N THR A 838 -20.17 -19.10 -38.97
CA THR A 838 -18.71 -18.99 -38.96
C THR A 838 -18.02 -19.93 -37.96
N ILE A 839 -18.78 -20.77 -37.25
CA ILE A 839 -18.26 -21.68 -36.22
C ILE A 839 -17.34 -22.74 -36.85
N THR A 840 -16.11 -22.85 -36.34
CA THR A 840 -15.11 -23.86 -36.70
C THR A 840 -14.92 -24.93 -35.63
N SER A 841 -15.27 -24.68 -34.36
CA SER A 841 -14.97 -25.59 -33.24
C SER A 841 -16.12 -25.81 -32.25
N ASP A 842 -16.09 -26.95 -31.57
CA ASP A 842 -17.07 -27.33 -30.54
C ASP A 842 -17.19 -26.25 -29.43
N SER A 843 -16.09 -25.66 -28.97
CA SER A 843 -16.12 -24.61 -27.93
C SER A 843 -16.79 -23.31 -28.40
N GLN A 844 -16.68 -22.94 -29.68
CA GLN A 844 -17.42 -21.82 -30.24
C GLN A 844 -18.92 -22.09 -30.28
N PHE A 845 -19.34 -23.32 -30.60
CA PHE A 845 -20.75 -23.72 -30.49
C PHE A 845 -21.23 -23.62 -29.04
N PHE A 846 -20.47 -24.09 -28.05
CA PHE A 846 -20.86 -23.98 -26.64
C PHE A 846 -20.90 -22.53 -26.12
N VAL A 847 -20.06 -21.62 -26.63
CA VAL A 847 -20.22 -20.17 -26.39
C VAL A 847 -21.58 -19.69 -26.93
N HIS A 848 -21.90 -19.94 -28.20
CA HIS A 848 -23.16 -19.49 -28.79
C HIS A 848 -24.38 -20.08 -28.08
N LEU A 849 -24.36 -21.39 -27.79
CA LEU A 849 -25.43 -22.07 -27.06
C LEU A 849 -25.65 -21.46 -25.66
N SER A 850 -24.56 -21.25 -24.91
CA SER A 850 -24.64 -20.68 -23.55
C SER A 850 -25.11 -19.23 -23.57
N VAL A 851 -24.67 -18.43 -24.56
CA VAL A 851 -25.15 -17.06 -24.75
C VAL A 851 -26.64 -17.07 -25.12
N PHE A 852 -27.10 -17.91 -26.05
CA PHE A 852 -28.52 -18.02 -26.41
C PHE A 852 -29.41 -18.47 -25.23
N GLU A 853 -28.99 -19.46 -24.45
CA GLU A 853 -29.65 -19.82 -23.19
C GLU A 853 -29.76 -18.63 -22.22
N SER A 854 -28.75 -17.74 -22.22
CA SER A 854 -28.76 -16.51 -21.43
C SER A 854 -29.63 -15.40 -22.03
N MET A 855 -29.86 -15.35 -23.35
CA MET A 855 -30.77 -14.39 -24.00
C MET A 855 -32.23 -14.61 -23.57
N ILE A 856 -32.60 -15.84 -23.23
CA ILE A 856 -33.98 -16.24 -23.01
C ILE A 856 -34.48 -15.79 -21.63
N ARG A 857 -35.64 -15.14 -21.58
CA ARG A 857 -36.40 -14.83 -20.37
C ARG A 857 -37.15 -16.09 -19.89
N TRP A 858 -36.42 -17.05 -19.34
CA TRP A 858 -36.99 -18.34 -18.88
C TRP A 858 -38.15 -18.26 -17.86
N ALA A 859 -38.25 -17.12 -17.16
CA ALA A 859 -39.33 -16.78 -16.21
C ALA A 859 -40.41 -15.84 -16.79
N HIS A 860 -40.30 -15.43 -18.06
CA HIS A 860 -41.42 -14.82 -18.77
C HIS A 860 -42.60 -15.79 -18.77
N ARG A 861 -43.84 -15.26 -18.72
CA ARG A 861 -45.03 -16.03 -18.34
C ARG A 861 -45.13 -17.34 -19.11
N SER A 862 -44.83 -18.45 -18.43
CA SER A 862 -45.00 -19.79 -18.99
C SER A 862 -46.42 -19.90 -19.57
N PRO A 863 -46.58 -20.34 -20.82
CA PRO A 863 -47.89 -20.35 -21.49
C PRO A 863 -48.96 -21.18 -20.78
N HIS A 864 -48.56 -22.04 -19.84
CA HIS A 864 -49.38 -22.66 -18.80
C HIS A 864 -50.20 -21.66 -17.95
N GLN A 865 -50.01 -20.34 -18.11
CA GLN A 865 -50.82 -19.28 -17.51
C GLN A 865 -51.55 -18.38 -18.53
N ALA A 866 -51.57 -18.73 -19.82
CA ALA A 866 -52.38 -18.06 -20.82
C ALA A 866 -53.87 -18.20 -20.45
N LYS A 867 -54.56 -17.08 -20.23
CA LYS A 867 -55.99 -17.07 -19.94
C LYS A 867 -56.78 -17.13 -21.25
N CYS A 868 -57.68 -18.09 -21.35
CA CYS A 868 -58.73 -18.08 -22.35
C CYS A 868 -59.60 -16.84 -22.14
N THR A 869 -59.73 -15.94 -23.11
CA THR A 869 -60.52 -14.71 -22.96
C THR A 869 -62.02 -14.96 -22.97
N VAL A 870 -62.47 -16.16 -23.37
CA VAL A 870 -63.87 -16.59 -23.33
C VAL A 870 -64.26 -17.06 -21.93
N CYS A 871 -63.56 -18.03 -21.35
CA CYS A 871 -63.90 -18.60 -20.03
C CYS A 871 -63.04 -18.10 -18.85
N ASN A 872 -62.02 -17.27 -19.10
CA ASN A 872 -61.09 -16.69 -18.10
C ASN A 872 -60.21 -17.69 -17.32
N VAL A 873 -60.36 -18.99 -17.58
CA VAL A 873 -59.52 -20.09 -17.08
C VAL A 873 -58.18 -20.12 -17.82
N ARG A 874 -57.13 -20.67 -17.17
CA ARG A 874 -55.80 -20.85 -17.76
C ARG A 874 -55.65 -22.22 -18.41
N GLY A 875 -54.98 -22.29 -19.56
CA GLY A 875 -54.65 -23.54 -20.24
C GLY A 875 -53.36 -23.42 -21.06
N PRO A 876 -52.76 -24.55 -21.48
CA PRO A 876 -51.54 -24.57 -22.31
C PRO A 876 -51.86 -24.21 -23.78
N LEU A 877 -50.91 -23.59 -24.49
CA LEU A 877 -51.18 -23.00 -25.82
C LEU A 877 -51.61 -23.99 -26.91
N PHE A 878 -51.24 -25.27 -26.84
CA PHE A 878 -51.59 -26.23 -27.90
C PHE A 878 -53.10 -26.55 -27.97
N ILE A 879 -53.84 -26.34 -26.87
CA ILE A 879 -55.31 -26.38 -26.85
C ILE A 879 -55.95 -25.00 -27.08
N MET A 880 -55.17 -23.98 -27.48
CA MET A 880 -55.66 -22.62 -27.69
C MET A 880 -55.58 -22.16 -29.14
N VAL A 881 -56.48 -21.25 -29.51
CA VAL A 881 -56.50 -20.50 -30.76
C VAL A 881 -56.16 -19.04 -30.43
N LYS A 882 -55.32 -18.41 -31.25
CA LYS A 882 -54.95 -16.98 -31.13
C LYS A 882 -55.93 -16.14 -31.95
N CYS A 883 -56.27 -14.94 -31.49
CA CYS A 883 -57.02 -13.99 -32.31
C CYS A 883 -56.20 -13.55 -33.52
N VAL A 884 -56.78 -13.59 -34.73
CA VAL A 884 -56.13 -13.13 -35.98
C VAL A 884 -55.50 -11.72 -35.84
N TYR A 885 -56.18 -10.80 -35.14
CA TYR A 885 -55.79 -9.39 -35.07
C TYR A 885 -55.16 -8.94 -33.73
N CYS A 886 -54.91 -9.83 -32.76
CA CYS A 886 -54.19 -9.45 -31.52
C CYS A 886 -53.68 -10.66 -30.70
N ASN A 887 -53.04 -10.40 -29.55
CA ASN A 887 -52.52 -11.44 -28.66
C ASN A 887 -53.55 -12.07 -27.68
N ASP A 888 -54.85 -11.76 -27.81
CA ASP A 888 -55.94 -12.48 -27.12
C ASP A 888 -56.00 -13.95 -27.60
N LYS A 889 -56.40 -14.87 -26.72
CA LYS A 889 -56.37 -16.32 -26.94
C LYS A 889 -57.60 -17.00 -26.31
N ALA A 890 -58.15 -18.04 -26.93
CA ALA A 890 -59.26 -18.85 -26.41
C ALA A 890 -58.92 -20.35 -26.47
N HIS A 891 -59.52 -21.20 -25.65
CA HIS A 891 -59.39 -22.67 -25.83
C HIS A 891 -60.18 -23.12 -27.06
N LYS A 892 -59.71 -24.15 -27.78
CA LYS A 892 -60.41 -24.79 -28.90
C LYS A 892 -61.81 -25.28 -28.49
N ASP A 893 -61.93 -25.80 -27.27
CA ASP A 893 -63.19 -26.28 -26.68
C ASP A 893 -64.08 -25.16 -26.13
N CYS A 894 -63.60 -23.90 -26.13
CA CYS A 894 -64.39 -22.70 -25.84
C CYS A 894 -64.80 -21.95 -27.12
N LEU A 895 -64.65 -22.60 -28.29
CA LEU A 895 -65.00 -22.08 -29.61
C LEU A 895 -65.84 -23.11 -30.37
N ASP A 896 -66.81 -22.62 -31.13
CA ASP A 896 -67.58 -23.43 -32.07
C ASP A 896 -66.69 -23.94 -33.20
N GLU A 897 -67.06 -25.07 -33.82
CA GLU A 897 -66.14 -25.83 -34.68
C GLU A 897 -65.65 -25.03 -35.89
N THR A 898 -66.49 -24.13 -36.40
CA THR A 898 -66.19 -23.19 -37.50
C THR A 898 -65.22 -22.06 -37.12
N GLU A 899 -65.02 -21.77 -35.84
CA GLU A 899 -64.11 -20.71 -35.37
C GLU A 899 -62.71 -21.24 -34.98
N ARG A 900 -62.49 -22.56 -34.97
CA ARG A 900 -61.25 -23.15 -34.43
C ARG A 900 -59.99 -22.91 -35.26
N GLU A 901 -60.14 -22.46 -36.50
CA GLU A 901 -59.03 -22.17 -37.42
C GLU A 901 -58.75 -20.66 -37.53
N GLU A 902 -59.78 -19.82 -37.76
CA GLU A 902 -59.64 -18.35 -37.88
C GLU A 902 -60.46 -17.56 -36.83
N TRP A 903 -60.18 -17.78 -35.54
CA TRP A 903 -60.89 -17.07 -34.47
C TRP A 903 -60.53 -15.57 -34.39
N THR A 904 -61.53 -14.71 -34.17
CA THR A 904 -61.33 -13.28 -33.84
C THR A 904 -62.00 -12.90 -32.52
N CYS A 905 -61.23 -12.35 -31.59
CA CYS A 905 -61.74 -11.96 -30.29
C CYS A 905 -62.74 -10.79 -30.36
N TYR A 906 -63.67 -10.77 -29.41
CA TYR A 906 -64.71 -9.73 -29.30
C TYR A 906 -64.17 -8.29 -29.26
N SER A 907 -62.96 -8.08 -28.72
CA SER A 907 -62.31 -6.76 -28.68
C SER A 907 -61.82 -6.28 -30.06
N CYS A 908 -61.46 -7.20 -30.95
CA CYS A 908 -61.10 -6.93 -32.34
C CYS A 908 -62.33 -6.82 -33.24
N VAL A 909 -63.34 -7.71 -33.09
CA VAL A 909 -64.63 -7.57 -33.78
C VAL A 909 -65.25 -6.20 -33.50
N LYS A 910 -65.26 -5.75 -32.24
CA LYS A 910 -65.74 -4.40 -31.90
C LYS A 910 -64.88 -3.27 -32.46
N ARG A 911 -63.56 -3.44 -32.61
CA ARG A 911 -62.69 -2.43 -33.23
C ARG A 911 -62.94 -2.29 -34.73
N ALA A 912 -63.05 -3.41 -35.45
CA ALA A 912 -63.45 -3.43 -36.86
C ALA A 912 -64.83 -2.79 -37.08
N ALA A 913 -65.82 -3.18 -36.26
CA ALA A 913 -67.17 -2.59 -36.29
C ALA A 913 -67.20 -1.11 -35.85
N SER A 914 -66.20 -0.64 -35.09
CA SER A 914 -66.08 0.79 -34.74
C SER A 914 -65.44 1.60 -35.87
N LEU A 915 -64.49 1.03 -36.60
CA LEU A 915 -63.84 1.68 -37.75
C LEU A 915 -64.80 1.87 -38.92
N SER A 916 -65.60 0.86 -39.28
CA SER A 916 -66.63 0.97 -40.33
C SER A 916 -67.70 2.03 -39.98
N ASN A 917 -68.09 2.13 -38.71
CA ASN A 917 -68.97 3.19 -38.22
C ASN A 917 -68.29 4.57 -38.09
N ARG A 918 -66.95 4.65 -38.11
CA ARG A 918 -66.19 5.91 -38.13
C ARG A 918 -66.13 6.49 -39.55
N VAL A 919 -65.87 5.64 -40.56
CA VAL A 919 -65.90 6.02 -41.99
C VAL A 919 -67.27 6.59 -42.38
N ARG A 920 -68.36 5.99 -41.89
CA ARG A 920 -69.73 6.51 -42.08
C ARG A 920 -70.01 7.86 -41.39
N LYS A 921 -69.22 8.27 -40.38
CA LYS A 921 -69.39 9.55 -39.68
C LYS A 921 -68.59 10.71 -40.26
N THR A 922 -67.69 10.45 -41.20
CA THR A 922 -66.85 11.48 -41.85
C THR A 922 -67.50 12.15 -43.07
N GLN A 923 -68.70 11.73 -43.51
CA GLN A 923 -69.32 12.23 -44.74
C GLN A 923 -70.44 13.28 -44.56
N GLU A 924 -70.88 13.57 -43.32
CA GLU A 924 -71.98 14.53 -43.08
C GLU A 924 -71.58 15.71 -42.18
N LYS A 925 -71.03 16.77 -42.80
CA LYS A 925 -71.13 18.19 -42.35
C LYS A 925 -70.55 19.19 -43.38
N ILE A 926 -71.37 19.54 -44.38
CA ILE A 926 -71.80 20.91 -44.79
C ILE A 926 -70.74 22.05 -44.70
N PRO A 927 -70.56 22.93 -45.74
CA PRO A 927 -71.61 23.46 -46.64
C PRO A 927 -71.33 23.38 -48.16
N LYS A 928 -72.27 23.93 -48.95
CA LYS A 928 -72.32 23.96 -50.43
C LYS A 928 -71.97 25.34 -51.02
N THR A 929 -71.58 25.35 -52.30
CA THR A 929 -71.94 26.37 -53.29
C THR A 929 -72.45 25.67 -54.56
N ASP A 930 -73.15 26.39 -55.45
CA ASP A 930 -73.99 25.81 -56.52
C ASP A 930 -73.24 25.32 -57.78
N GLU A 931 -73.80 24.32 -58.49
CA GLU A 931 -74.40 24.50 -59.83
C GLU A 931 -75.06 23.23 -60.44
N SER A 932 -76.41 23.17 -60.39
CA SER A 932 -77.34 22.71 -61.46
C SER A 932 -77.45 21.24 -62.00
N ILE A 933 -78.69 20.89 -62.40
CA ILE A 933 -79.19 19.82 -63.33
C ILE A 933 -79.41 18.36 -62.82
N ASN A 934 -80.72 18.01 -62.71
CA ASN A 934 -81.51 16.77 -63.04
C ASN A 934 -80.84 15.35 -63.13
N ASP A 935 -81.52 14.21 -62.85
CA ASP A 935 -82.96 13.91 -62.64
C ASP A 935 -83.27 12.54 -61.95
N LYS A 936 -84.46 12.41 -61.31
CA LYS A 936 -85.32 11.20 -61.07
C LYS A 936 -84.91 9.97 -60.21
N GLU A 937 -85.63 9.79 -59.08
CA GLU A 937 -86.56 8.67 -58.68
C GLU A 937 -86.15 7.16 -58.79
N ASN A 938 -86.53 6.19 -57.92
CA ASN A 938 -87.48 6.14 -56.77
C ASN A 938 -87.28 4.91 -55.80
N GLY A 939 -87.61 5.08 -54.50
CA GLY A 939 -88.21 4.06 -53.57
C GLY A 939 -87.32 3.02 -52.83
N PHE A 940 -87.74 2.35 -51.72
CA PHE A 940 -88.85 2.58 -50.75
C PHE A 940 -88.74 1.64 -49.50
N LEU A 941 -88.81 2.17 -48.25
CA LEU A 941 -89.01 1.49 -46.91
C LEU A 941 -87.96 0.42 -46.45
N ASP A 942 -87.75 0.06 -45.17
CA ASP A 942 -88.12 0.53 -43.79
C ASP A 942 -87.00 0.05 -42.79
N SER A 943 -87.00 0.01 -41.43
CA SER A 943 -87.91 0.32 -40.29
C SER A 943 -87.09 0.54 -38.97
N PRO A 944 -87.61 1.18 -37.88
CA PRO A 944 -86.78 1.64 -36.74
C PRO A 944 -87.04 1.04 -35.32
N GLN A 945 -85.96 0.96 -34.51
CA GLN A 945 -85.71 1.48 -33.12
C GLN A 945 -86.88 1.74 -32.10
N SER A 946 -86.74 1.69 -30.76
CA SER A 946 -85.60 1.58 -29.80
C SER A 946 -86.05 1.45 -28.28
N THR A 947 -85.15 1.79 -27.33
CA THR A 947 -85.30 2.06 -25.85
C THR A 947 -85.06 0.90 -24.87
N SER A 948 -84.56 1.08 -23.63
CA SER A 948 -83.63 2.07 -23.00
C SER A 948 -83.17 1.57 -21.59
N SER A 949 -82.09 2.09 -20.95
CA SER A 949 -81.85 1.97 -19.47
C SER A 949 -80.62 2.68 -18.87
N ARG A 950 -80.72 3.08 -17.58
CA ARG A 950 -79.69 3.47 -16.55
C ARG A 950 -80.43 3.76 -15.20
N PRO A 951 -79.82 3.96 -14.00
CA PRO A 951 -78.41 3.82 -13.55
C PRO A 951 -78.17 3.20 -12.11
N ALA A 952 -76.88 3.12 -11.69
CA ALA A 952 -76.30 3.43 -10.34
C ALA A 952 -76.35 2.51 -9.06
N SER A 953 -75.14 2.09 -8.62
CA SER A 953 -74.49 2.31 -7.28
C SER A 953 -74.80 1.48 -5.98
N THR A 954 -73.78 0.82 -5.37
CA THR A 954 -73.14 1.12 -4.04
C THR A 954 -72.45 -0.07 -3.29
N ARG A 955 -71.24 0.18 -2.70
CA ARG A 955 -70.63 -0.41 -1.46
C ARG A 955 -70.32 -1.95 -1.44
N LYS A 956 -69.48 -2.57 -0.55
CA LYS A 956 -68.68 -2.19 0.66
C LYS A 956 -67.46 -3.17 0.90
N ARG A 957 -66.61 -2.84 1.90
CA ARG A 957 -65.42 -3.49 2.54
C ARG A 957 -65.47 -5.05 2.76
N VAL A 958 -64.43 -5.84 3.14
CA VAL A 958 -63.26 -5.69 4.08
C VAL A 958 -62.10 -6.70 3.76
N ALA A 959 -60.82 -6.30 3.94
CA ALA A 959 -59.52 -6.98 4.31
C ALA A 959 -59.24 -8.52 4.10
N PRO A 960 -58.03 -9.07 4.40
CA PRO A 960 -56.71 -8.48 4.72
C PRO A 960 -55.55 -8.96 3.78
N ARG A 961 -54.30 -8.67 4.15
CA ARG A 961 -53.05 -9.19 3.56
C ARG A 961 -52.09 -9.63 4.68
N SER A 962 -51.19 -10.55 4.34
CA SER A 962 -49.84 -10.68 4.93
C SER A 962 -48.80 -10.31 3.85
N ASP A 963 -47.62 -9.87 4.30
CA ASP A 963 -46.24 -10.09 3.81
C ASP A 963 -46.03 -10.44 2.31
N ASP A 964 -45.03 -9.89 1.60
CA ASP A 964 -43.62 -9.88 2.02
C ASP A 964 -42.76 -8.79 1.34
N TYR A 965 -41.50 -8.65 1.77
CA TYR A 965 -40.48 -7.82 1.10
C TYR A 965 -39.88 -8.50 -0.15
N VAL A 966 -39.43 -7.70 -1.13
CA VAL A 966 -38.12 -7.84 -1.81
C VAL A 966 -37.90 -6.64 -2.74
N TYR A 967 -36.66 -6.16 -2.79
CA TYR A 967 -36.23 -5.02 -3.62
C TYR A 967 -36.07 -5.43 -5.09
N ASN A 968 -36.29 -4.49 -6.03
CA ASN A 968 -35.61 -4.55 -7.32
C ASN A 968 -35.47 -3.15 -7.95
N GLN A 969 -34.33 -2.93 -8.60
CA GLN A 969 -33.98 -1.69 -9.31
C GLN A 969 -34.56 -1.69 -10.73
N VAL A 970 -34.51 -0.55 -11.43
CA VAL A 970 -33.91 -0.41 -12.78
C VAL A 970 -33.96 1.07 -13.23
N ASN A 971 -33.00 1.45 -14.07
CA ASN A 971 -32.80 2.80 -14.61
C ASN A 971 -33.82 3.19 -15.71
N GLY A 972 -33.86 4.47 -16.11
CA GLY A 972 -34.65 4.94 -17.26
C GLY A 972 -34.33 6.38 -17.69
N SER A 973 -33.37 6.53 -18.61
CA SER A 973 -32.95 7.82 -19.22
C SER A 973 -33.87 8.26 -20.37
N ILE A 974 -33.73 9.51 -20.88
CA ILE A 974 -33.52 9.85 -22.33
C ILE A 974 -33.62 11.37 -22.66
N LYS A 975 -32.54 11.89 -23.30
CA LYS A 975 -32.39 12.90 -24.39
C LYS A 975 -33.21 14.24 -24.36
N LYS A 976 -32.56 15.41 -24.35
CA LYS A 976 -32.04 16.27 -25.48
C LYS A 976 -33.12 17.15 -26.16
N GLU A 977 -32.85 18.32 -26.77
CA GLU A 977 -31.62 19.14 -26.95
C GLU A 977 -31.86 20.55 -26.28
N ASP A 978 -31.46 21.79 -26.63
CA ASP A 978 -30.68 22.44 -27.71
C ASP A 978 -30.15 23.87 -27.27
N SER A 979 -29.10 24.38 -27.94
CA SER A 979 -28.72 25.82 -28.16
C SER A 979 -28.20 26.75 -27.01
N GLU A 980 -27.51 27.82 -27.43
CA GLU A 980 -26.43 28.54 -26.69
C GLU A 980 -26.83 29.89 -26.03
N SER A 981 -26.05 30.36 -25.03
CA SER A 981 -25.26 31.63 -25.06
C SER A 981 -24.90 32.21 -23.65
N GLN A 982 -24.20 33.35 -23.60
CA GLN A 982 -23.25 33.73 -22.51
C GLN A 982 -23.73 34.75 -21.44
N GLU A 983 -23.11 34.62 -20.25
CA GLU A 983 -22.57 35.66 -19.34
C GLU A 983 -23.39 36.63 -18.45
N SER A 984 -22.92 36.69 -17.18
CA SER A 984 -22.86 37.84 -16.24
C SER A 984 -24.12 38.25 -15.43
N GLY A 985 -23.95 39.00 -14.31
CA GLY A 985 -25.10 39.80 -13.80
C GLY A 985 -25.17 40.40 -12.38
N ARG A 986 -24.54 39.85 -11.33
CA ARG A 986 -24.27 40.55 -10.03
C ARG A 986 -25.44 41.18 -9.18
N SER A 987 -26.01 40.38 -8.25
CA SER A 987 -26.37 40.69 -6.83
C SER A 987 -27.05 42.03 -6.39
N LYS A 988 -28.21 41.94 -5.69
CA LYS A 988 -28.37 42.39 -4.25
C LYS A 988 -29.79 42.30 -3.63
N ARG A 989 -29.88 41.71 -2.41
CA ARG A 989 -30.75 42.06 -1.24
C ARG A 989 -32.30 41.99 -1.40
N SER A 990 -33.15 41.79 -0.36
CA SER A 990 -32.96 41.43 1.07
C SER A 990 -34.32 41.18 1.80
N ARG A 991 -34.48 40.03 2.52
CA ARG A 991 -35.33 39.81 3.74
C ARG A 991 -36.88 40.00 3.58
N ARG A 992 -37.78 39.23 4.22
CA ARG A 992 -37.73 38.21 5.31
C ARG A 992 -39.02 37.34 5.25
N ASN A 993 -38.90 36.07 5.68
CA ASN A 993 -39.81 35.24 6.52
C ASN A 993 -41.27 35.72 6.74
N ILE A 994 -42.33 34.89 6.74
CA ILE A 994 -42.51 33.40 6.69
C ILE A 994 -44.00 33.12 6.30
N THR A 995 -44.47 31.99 5.74
CA THR A 995 -44.51 30.58 6.22
C THR A 995 -44.91 29.62 5.05
N THR A 996 -45.03 28.31 5.32
CA THR A 996 -45.82 27.27 4.59
C THR A 996 -45.62 27.09 3.07
N THR A 997 -44.99 25.95 2.70
CA THR A 997 -45.30 25.00 1.58
C THR A 997 -46.01 25.46 0.28
N PRO A 998 -45.69 24.93 -0.94
CA PRO A 998 -44.69 23.89 -1.29
C PRO A 998 -43.91 24.08 -2.65
N LYS A 999 -43.01 23.11 -2.93
CA LYS A 999 -42.53 22.63 -4.26
C LYS A 999 -41.61 23.50 -5.16
N LEU A 1000 -40.73 22.77 -5.87
CA LEU A 1000 -39.92 23.10 -7.06
C LEU A 1000 -38.79 24.14 -6.91
N GLU A 1001 -37.54 23.68 -6.88
CA GLU A 1001 -36.50 23.90 -7.92
C GLU A 1001 -35.20 23.17 -7.53
N ASP A 1002 -34.20 23.11 -8.42
CA ASP A 1002 -32.90 22.46 -8.19
C ASP A 1002 -31.86 23.44 -7.65
N SER A 1003 -31.26 23.14 -6.50
CA SER A 1003 -29.85 23.42 -6.17
C SER A 1003 -29.52 23.15 -4.69
N GLY A 1004 -28.25 22.79 -4.41
CA GLY A 1004 -27.59 23.17 -3.15
C GLY A 1004 -27.45 22.11 -2.05
N LEU A 1005 -26.37 21.32 -2.13
CA LEU A 1005 -25.66 20.62 -1.04
C LEU A 1005 -26.48 20.08 0.15
N THR A 1006 -26.58 18.75 0.23
CA THR A 1006 -26.82 18.06 1.51
C THR A 1006 -25.65 18.31 2.48
N PHE A 1007 -25.97 18.39 3.78
CA PHE A 1007 -25.04 18.67 4.89
C PHE A 1007 -23.73 17.85 4.86
N ARG A 1008 -23.85 16.58 4.43
CA ARG A 1008 -22.77 15.59 4.27
C ARG A 1008 -21.59 16.05 3.39
N ASN A 1009 -21.80 17.00 2.46
CA ASN A 1009 -20.79 17.40 1.48
C ASN A 1009 -19.98 18.66 1.85
N THR A 1010 -20.10 19.17 3.10
CA THR A 1010 -19.17 20.21 3.57
C THR A 1010 -17.83 19.58 3.98
N LYS A 1011 -16.72 20.22 3.60
CA LYS A 1011 -15.36 19.76 3.95
C LYS A 1011 -15.20 19.51 5.46
N ASN A 1012 -15.75 20.40 6.29
CA ASN A 1012 -15.68 20.30 7.74
C ASN A 1012 -16.39 19.04 8.28
N VAL A 1013 -17.59 18.70 7.79
CA VAL A 1013 -18.31 17.48 8.21
C VAL A 1013 -17.55 16.22 7.81
N ARG A 1014 -16.97 16.19 6.60
CA ARG A 1014 -16.09 15.09 6.18
C ARG A 1014 -14.84 14.98 7.08
N GLU A 1015 -14.18 16.09 7.38
CA GLU A 1015 -13.03 16.12 8.30
C GLU A 1015 -13.42 15.67 9.72
N MET A 1016 -14.63 15.97 10.20
CA MET A 1016 -15.14 15.43 11.47
C MET A 1016 -15.30 13.91 11.44
N PHE A 1017 -15.93 13.33 10.40
CA PHE A 1017 -16.01 11.87 10.28
C PHE A 1017 -14.63 11.21 10.13
N GLU A 1018 -13.71 11.81 9.37
CA GLU A 1018 -12.31 11.33 9.27
C GLU A 1018 -11.52 11.47 10.58
N LYS A 1019 -11.90 12.38 11.49
CA LYS A 1019 -11.39 12.43 12.87
C LYS A 1019 -12.04 11.33 13.73
N MET A 1020 -13.35 11.11 13.65
CA MET A 1020 -14.05 10.06 14.40
C MET A 1020 -13.54 8.65 14.07
N VAL A 1021 -13.31 8.34 12.79
CA VAL A 1021 -12.69 7.07 12.35
C VAL A 1021 -11.33 6.84 13.03
N LYS A 1022 -10.52 7.89 13.20
CA LYS A 1022 -9.23 7.80 13.89
C LYS A 1022 -9.41 7.54 15.38
N VAL A 1023 -10.34 8.23 16.06
CA VAL A 1023 -10.64 7.98 17.48
C VAL A 1023 -11.07 6.53 17.70
N ILE A 1024 -12.02 6.01 16.92
CA ILE A 1024 -12.47 4.60 17.04
C ILE A 1024 -11.31 3.63 16.75
N SER A 1025 -10.51 3.89 15.70
CA SER A 1025 -9.37 3.05 15.33
C SER A 1025 -8.25 3.07 16.38
N THR A 1026 -8.02 4.19 17.06
CA THR A 1026 -7.03 4.28 18.14
C THR A 1026 -7.56 3.62 19.43
N ALA A 1027 -8.85 3.78 19.73
CA ALA A 1027 -9.52 3.13 20.86
C ALA A 1027 -9.51 1.60 20.74
N ARG A 1028 -9.79 1.06 19.55
CA ARG A 1028 -9.71 -0.38 19.21
C ARG A 1028 -8.32 -1.00 19.44
N ASN A 1029 -7.26 -0.19 19.41
CA ASN A 1029 -5.86 -0.62 19.58
C ASN A 1029 -5.31 -0.38 21.00
N GLN A 1030 -6.13 0.01 21.98
CA GLN A 1030 -5.73 0.04 23.39
C GLN A 1030 -5.88 -1.35 24.05
N GLU A 1031 -5.12 -1.63 25.11
CA GLU A 1031 -5.21 -2.90 25.83
C GLU A 1031 -6.61 -3.14 26.43
N PHE A 1032 -7.20 -2.11 27.06
CA PHE A 1032 -8.60 -2.08 27.51
C PHE A 1032 -9.65 -1.96 26.38
N GLY A 1033 -9.21 -1.74 25.13
CA GLY A 1033 -10.09 -1.62 23.97
C GLY A 1033 -10.47 -2.96 23.32
N PHE A 1034 -9.73 -4.04 23.64
CA PHE A 1034 -9.82 -5.32 22.94
C PHE A 1034 -11.19 -6.01 23.06
N ALA A 1035 -11.82 -5.98 24.24
CA ALA A 1035 -13.14 -6.59 24.46
C ALA A 1035 -14.28 -5.94 23.66
N PHE A 1036 -14.05 -4.76 23.11
CA PHE A 1036 -15.02 -3.92 22.38
C PHE A 1036 -14.64 -3.71 20.90
N ALA A 1037 -13.59 -4.40 20.44
CA ALA A 1037 -12.93 -4.19 19.16
C ALA A 1037 -13.72 -4.72 17.94
N ASP A 1038 -14.49 -5.79 18.15
CA ASP A 1038 -15.18 -6.58 17.13
C ASP A 1038 -16.53 -7.08 17.67
N PRO A 1039 -17.48 -7.51 16.80
CA PRO A 1039 -18.82 -7.89 17.23
C PRO A 1039 -18.81 -9.11 18.16
N VAL A 1040 -19.61 -9.05 19.23
CA VAL A 1040 -19.77 -10.17 20.18
C VAL A 1040 -20.37 -11.39 19.47
N GLY A 1041 -19.50 -12.35 19.16
CA GLY A 1041 -19.90 -13.63 18.56
C GLY A 1041 -20.70 -14.52 19.52
N LYS A 1042 -21.27 -15.61 18.97
CA LYS A 1042 -22.07 -16.63 19.69
C LYS A 1042 -21.30 -17.47 20.74
N GLN A 1043 -20.19 -16.94 21.25
CA GLN A 1043 -19.28 -17.59 22.19
C GLN A 1043 -19.54 -17.16 23.65
N LEU A 1044 -20.16 -16.00 23.88
CA LEU A 1044 -20.63 -15.58 25.20
C LEU A 1044 -22.04 -16.17 25.49
N PRO A 1045 -22.21 -17.03 26.51
CA PRO A 1045 -23.46 -17.75 26.73
C PRO A 1045 -24.63 -16.83 27.10
N GLY A 1046 -25.66 -16.78 26.26
CA GLY A 1046 -26.88 -16.01 26.52
C GLY A 1046 -26.79 -14.51 26.23
N TYR A 1047 -25.68 -14.00 25.67
CA TYR A 1047 -25.51 -12.57 25.41
C TYR A 1047 -26.63 -11.97 24.54
N SER A 1048 -27.03 -12.66 23.48
CA SER A 1048 -28.14 -12.25 22.59
C SER A 1048 -29.53 -12.37 23.22
N ASP A 1049 -29.67 -13.08 24.35
CA ASP A 1049 -30.94 -13.21 25.09
C ASP A 1049 -31.10 -12.09 26.15
N VAL A 1050 -29.98 -11.46 26.55
CA VAL A 1050 -29.93 -10.35 27.52
C VAL A 1050 -29.81 -8.98 26.83
N ILE A 1051 -29.01 -8.88 25.76
CA ILE A 1051 -28.69 -7.63 25.05
C ILE A 1051 -29.41 -7.57 23.71
N SER A 1052 -30.43 -6.71 23.62
CA SER A 1052 -31.29 -6.58 22.43
C SER A 1052 -30.67 -5.76 21.29
N HIS A 1053 -29.68 -4.91 21.58
CA HIS A 1053 -29.06 -3.99 20.62
C HIS A 1053 -27.53 -4.05 20.72
N PRO A 1054 -26.87 -5.14 20.28
CA PRO A 1054 -25.41 -5.26 20.32
C PRO A 1054 -24.74 -4.15 19.49
N MET A 1055 -23.61 -3.66 19.98
CA MET A 1055 -22.81 -2.61 19.34
C MET A 1055 -21.34 -2.77 19.71
N ASP A 1056 -20.45 -2.45 18.77
CA ASP A 1056 -18.99 -2.62 18.88
C ASP A 1056 -18.25 -1.65 17.94
N MET A 1057 -16.93 -1.49 18.14
CA MET A 1057 -16.13 -0.53 17.36
C MET A 1057 -15.94 -0.90 15.88
N HIS A 1058 -16.02 -2.17 15.48
CA HIS A 1058 -15.98 -2.55 14.08
C HIS A 1058 -17.32 -2.24 13.38
N THR A 1059 -18.45 -2.51 14.02
CA THR A 1059 -19.78 -2.12 13.54
C THR A 1059 -19.89 -0.61 13.39
N MET A 1060 -19.44 0.19 14.37
CA MET A 1060 -19.41 1.66 14.25
C MET A 1060 -18.56 2.14 13.07
N LEU A 1061 -17.39 1.52 12.81
CA LEU A 1061 -16.57 1.84 11.64
C LEU A 1061 -17.28 1.51 10.32
N ASN A 1062 -17.97 0.38 10.23
CA ASN A 1062 -18.74 -0.02 9.04
C ASN A 1062 -19.89 0.96 8.76
N LYS A 1063 -20.62 1.40 9.80
CA LYS A 1063 -21.68 2.41 9.70
C LYS A 1063 -21.17 3.78 9.20
N ILE A 1064 -19.94 4.18 9.54
CA ILE A 1064 -19.31 5.39 8.95
C ILE A 1064 -18.98 5.15 7.47
N ASN A 1065 -18.39 3.99 7.14
CA ASN A 1065 -17.98 3.64 5.77
C ASN A 1065 -19.15 3.52 4.79
N TRP A 1066 -20.32 3.07 5.25
CA TRP A 1066 -21.56 3.01 4.46
C TRP A 1066 -22.42 4.29 4.58
N HIS A 1067 -21.92 5.30 5.29
CA HIS A 1067 -22.57 6.61 5.49
C HIS A 1067 -23.98 6.49 6.11
N GLU A 1068 -24.14 5.62 7.09
CA GLU A 1068 -25.40 5.42 7.83
C GLU A 1068 -25.66 6.49 8.89
N TYR A 1069 -24.62 7.14 9.40
CA TYR A 1069 -24.75 8.29 10.31
C TYR A 1069 -24.98 9.59 9.54
N ASP A 1070 -25.94 10.41 9.96
CA ASP A 1070 -26.18 11.75 9.41
C ASP A 1070 -25.45 12.85 10.19
N HIS A 1071 -25.32 12.71 11.51
CA HIS A 1071 -24.60 13.64 12.37
C HIS A 1071 -23.60 12.92 13.30
N PRO A 1072 -22.37 13.44 13.51
CA PRO A 1072 -21.35 12.76 14.32
C PRO A 1072 -21.78 12.42 15.76
N SER A 1073 -22.77 13.11 16.33
CA SER A 1073 -23.34 12.78 17.66
C SER A 1073 -23.98 11.39 17.76
N GLU A 1074 -24.41 10.80 16.64
CA GLU A 1074 -25.00 9.45 16.61
C GLU A 1074 -23.95 8.37 16.92
N ILE A 1075 -22.69 8.59 16.53
CA ILE A 1075 -21.57 7.70 16.86
C ILE A 1075 -21.39 7.59 18.39
N TRP A 1076 -21.64 8.68 19.13
CA TRP A 1076 -21.54 8.68 20.60
C TRP A 1076 -22.75 8.01 21.28
N GLN A 1077 -23.91 7.99 20.61
CA GLN A 1077 -25.05 7.20 21.08
C GLN A 1077 -24.73 5.71 20.96
N ASP A 1078 -24.10 5.28 19.87
CA ASP A 1078 -23.63 3.90 19.69
C ASP A 1078 -22.49 3.53 20.68
N PHE A 1079 -21.56 4.44 20.98
CA PHE A 1079 -20.60 4.25 22.09
C PHE A 1079 -21.31 4.06 23.44
N HIS A 1080 -22.30 4.91 23.78
CA HIS A 1080 -23.07 4.74 25.01
C HIS A 1080 -23.86 3.43 25.04
N VAL A 1081 -24.41 2.96 23.91
CA VAL A 1081 -25.04 1.62 23.80
C VAL A 1081 -24.00 0.53 24.07
N MET A 1082 -22.81 0.60 23.47
CA MET A 1082 -21.72 -0.35 23.69
C MET A 1082 -21.30 -0.44 25.17
N PHE A 1083 -21.17 0.70 25.87
CA PHE A 1083 -20.85 0.72 27.31
C PHE A 1083 -22.03 0.22 28.17
N SER A 1084 -23.25 0.67 27.90
CA SER A 1084 -24.47 0.25 28.60
C SER A 1084 -24.72 -1.26 28.48
N ASN A 1085 -24.46 -1.85 27.31
CA ASN A 1085 -24.54 -3.29 27.08
C ASN A 1085 -23.48 -4.06 27.89
N CYS A 1086 -22.34 -3.45 28.20
CA CYS A 1086 -21.30 -4.07 29.02
C CYS A 1086 -21.74 -4.13 30.50
N GLU A 1087 -22.19 -3.00 31.05
CA GLU A 1087 -22.67 -2.93 32.43
C GLU A 1087 -23.94 -3.77 32.65
N GLN A 1088 -24.86 -3.81 31.69
CA GLN A 1088 -26.08 -4.64 31.75
C GLN A 1088 -25.79 -6.15 31.74
N TYR A 1089 -24.67 -6.59 31.18
CA TYR A 1089 -24.30 -8.01 31.10
C TYR A 1089 -23.25 -8.43 32.14
N HIS A 1090 -22.49 -7.49 32.70
CA HIS A 1090 -21.45 -7.72 33.72
C HIS A 1090 -21.68 -6.84 34.96
N GLU A 1091 -22.61 -7.26 35.83
CA GLU A 1091 -22.99 -6.48 37.04
C GLU A 1091 -21.82 -6.21 38.00
N ASP A 1092 -20.83 -7.11 38.09
CA ASP A 1092 -19.57 -6.93 38.85
C ASP A 1092 -18.41 -7.68 38.16
N GLY A 1093 -17.54 -7.00 37.40
CA GLY A 1093 -16.39 -7.65 36.74
C GLY A 1093 -15.43 -6.74 35.96
N SER A 1094 -14.25 -7.28 35.61
CA SER A 1094 -13.12 -6.58 34.94
C SER A 1094 -13.53 -5.71 33.75
N TYR A 1095 -14.38 -6.25 32.87
CA TYR A 1095 -14.84 -5.56 31.67
C TYR A 1095 -15.62 -4.26 31.97
N SER A 1096 -16.22 -4.14 33.15
CA SER A 1096 -16.93 -2.94 33.61
C SER A 1096 -16.01 -1.86 34.18
N GLU A 1097 -14.74 -2.17 34.47
CA GLU A 1097 -13.66 -1.19 34.67
C GLU A 1097 -12.99 -0.84 33.34
N GLU A 1098 -12.69 -1.83 32.48
CA GLU A 1098 -12.15 -1.62 31.13
C GLU A 1098 -13.06 -0.73 30.26
N ALA A 1099 -14.39 -0.91 30.35
CA ALA A 1099 -15.38 -0.03 29.73
C ALA A 1099 -15.27 1.44 30.19
N LYS A 1100 -14.97 1.66 31.47
CA LYS A 1100 -14.84 3.01 32.06
C LYS A 1100 -13.51 3.65 31.70
N GLU A 1101 -12.43 2.88 31.60
CA GLU A 1101 -11.16 3.36 31.03
C GLU A 1101 -11.30 3.71 29.53
N LEU A 1102 -12.00 2.87 28.76
CA LEU A 1102 -12.28 3.11 27.34
C LEU A 1102 -13.16 4.34 27.13
N GLU A 1103 -14.21 4.53 27.94
CA GLU A 1103 -15.03 5.74 27.88
C GLU A 1103 -14.23 6.98 28.29
N ALA A 1104 -13.42 6.91 29.36
CA ALA A 1104 -12.55 8.00 29.78
C ALA A 1104 -11.47 8.35 28.73
N PHE A 1105 -11.05 7.38 27.91
CA PHE A 1105 -10.14 7.58 26.79
C PHE A 1105 -10.85 8.25 25.58
N VAL A 1106 -12.04 7.78 25.20
CA VAL A 1106 -12.76 8.25 24.00
C VAL A 1106 -13.48 9.58 24.24
N ARG A 1107 -14.17 9.74 25.38
CA ARG A 1107 -15.06 10.89 25.67
C ARG A 1107 -14.38 12.26 25.43
N PRO A 1108 -13.16 12.54 25.92
CA PRO A 1108 -12.53 13.86 25.72
C PRO A 1108 -12.13 14.12 24.26
N GLN A 1109 -11.80 13.07 23.51
CA GLN A 1109 -11.47 13.17 22.08
C GLN A 1109 -12.74 13.44 21.26
N PHE A 1110 -13.83 12.76 21.60
CA PHE A 1110 -15.14 12.93 20.97
C PHE A 1110 -15.72 14.33 21.23
N GLU A 1111 -15.74 14.76 22.50
CA GLU A 1111 -16.15 16.11 22.90
C GLU A 1111 -15.32 17.18 22.19
N GLN A 1112 -13.98 17.02 22.12
CA GLN A 1112 -13.11 17.96 21.41
C GLN A 1112 -13.45 18.10 19.92
N ILE A 1113 -13.94 17.05 19.24
CA ILE A 1113 -14.35 17.12 17.83
C ILE A 1113 -15.70 17.84 17.67
N LEU A 1114 -16.63 17.69 18.62
CA LEU A 1114 -17.90 18.44 18.59
C LEU A 1114 -17.74 19.92 18.99
N ASP A 1115 -16.78 20.25 19.85
CA ASP A 1115 -16.53 21.63 20.32
C ASP A 1115 -15.74 22.51 19.33
N GLU A 1116 -15.33 21.96 18.17
CA GLU A 1116 -14.77 22.72 17.03
C GLU A 1116 -15.87 23.56 16.35
N LYS A 1117 -16.27 24.66 17.01
CA LYS A 1117 -17.31 25.57 16.51
C LYS A 1117 -17.02 26.06 15.09
N LEU A 1118 -18.03 25.90 14.24
CA LEU A 1118 -18.15 26.50 12.92
C LEU A 1118 -17.74 27.99 12.95
N GLU A 1119 -16.76 28.38 12.13
CA GLU A 1119 -16.52 29.80 11.87
C GLU A 1119 -17.76 30.41 11.19
N PRO A 1120 -18.22 31.61 11.63
CA PRO A 1120 -19.37 32.25 11.02
C PRO A 1120 -19.06 32.69 9.60
N TYR A 1121 -19.78 32.11 8.63
CA TYR A 1121 -19.64 32.34 7.19
C TYR A 1121 -19.55 33.86 6.86
N PRO A 1122 -18.52 34.32 6.12
CA PRO A 1122 -18.25 35.75 5.95
C PRO A 1122 -19.27 36.42 5.00
N PHE A 1123 -20.37 36.92 5.57
CA PHE A 1123 -21.36 37.73 4.85
C PHE A 1123 -20.73 38.98 4.20
N ARG A 1124 -20.64 39.01 2.87
CA ARG A 1124 -20.30 40.23 2.11
C ARG A 1124 -21.27 40.53 0.94
N SER A 1125 -22.24 41.38 1.31
CA SER A 1125 -22.79 42.54 0.58
C SER A 1125 -23.56 42.41 -0.74
#